data_AF-A0AAW9Q666-F1
#
_entry.id   AF-A0AAW9Q666-F1
#
_cell.length_a   1.000
_cell.length_b   1.000
_cell.length_c   1.000
_cell.angle_alpha   90.00
_cell.angle_beta   90.00
_cell.angle_gamma   90.00
#
_symmetry.space_group_name_H-M   'P 1'
#
loop_
_entity.id
_entity.type
_entity.pdbx_description
1 polymer ?
#
loop_
_entity_poly.entity_id
_entity_poly.type
_entity_poly.pdbx_seq_one_letter_code
_entity_poly.pdbx_strand_id
1 'polypeptide(L)'
;MKTLPPLKDGRVFLPSFDDGGQSYSRLIGAIASQDFENQLANLNALISELKPEVRDSGEEPLRLLKLRTAALVLRDLIGQGWIARIENGCIALYPKTAQPHKNVDEAKAASRSVGMFAREDQLRDPAIRRFIGSLEQPGRGSSCVPITNLIADGRTLRERLEPISQLPKQERGTLLRQVIKPYLQLVEPDKRCELTGIKYADIWRYFRFNWSIPFNTSPGRNLFFLIRDAGQPYHPVMAIAALGNSVMQLNCRDMLFGWLPKGFMQLIEKGKISSDEGLACLQNCIQKSLTEIYIDDLPIDPQELQFPTTQTLSRLLAFRDDAALRRKRELEEFIKPKRVEFDTNVTTDELLKETKTTLYQFKRSKSIAELLRARLVLNACTVSDSLETLRKLMADEEGQIAVGIALRQARNRLSGSTMMEIVVCGGIPPYSSLLSGKLACLLMLSPAVTQIYEGRYSQQVSIIASQMAGRAIFRPSKLVYLGTSSLYAVGSSQYNRVTLPAGTISGQSKDVHYSLIGDTEGYGSAHLSKETKLALTILENKSTNFKRVNNVFGEGANPKMRQLASGLDALGIAQANLLRHASPRLIYSIPLIENLERYLLEIDESPKFLISTDHSDVGDESSSKITDFWIDRWLASRLDHKPLFQQLVESSPLKLRISKDLPRPVQQLELPFLDIIDRETRMQAPVDEKLDYIRRLYREESAFADNVKLNQLRDINISTSAAPVERVIDSLIKNGASVILTGNAGDGKTHLIRLMEQKLKNQDAYIVQDASAERLDEVVQQWADSLQTGKPSCIAINEGPLLDLIKKYRKDYGFLEEVERQLHRSISYEALDSKNTDLARKVWSVPTDAKGQVFVIDLSIRQNLSEQMVGAVLDKLTEERWYEGCNICPAQSTCGVTYNRKALKHQKVQERVGKLLENVSVRGEQITFRELMAFCSFLIFGARSCDELIELGTSELARYYTNMFKDGDGKLFDELRKGIDPVSRTHAKVDEKLWKGEFSSDDFPFEPKPIPTPLDSHQEKVTKNDADAPLKAFEALKRRWFFEHPDSDRLTPRTKAEDFFEELRDTNQTTQSRVSNLLRYLNRFLYAGEKNCPDRLRLWTQLAYSPRNKAKAMVSGRDVPSLKLFLYEPRLTPLLERCFGTQPIDHIWLGPEGKDLRFANLRIDIRLLNLLLAPYGGTTDDPECTRRIYRFNDTLANQVQPDGGDFRTVSMVEGRLGREVRIRVDLRKRRYDDLDSDRR
;
A
#
# COMPACT_ATOMS: atom_id res chain seq x y z
N MET A 1 15.23 43.90 -41.66
CA MET A 1 15.04 42.71 -40.79
C MET A 1 16.16 42.69 -39.77
N LYS A 2 15.89 42.99 -38.49
CA LYS A 2 16.89 42.78 -37.43
C LYS A 2 17.03 41.27 -37.23
N THR A 3 18.21 40.73 -37.51
CA THR A 3 18.55 39.33 -37.25
C THR A 3 18.38 39.06 -35.75
N LEU A 4 17.41 38.22 -35.39
CA LEU A 4 17.24 37.76 -34.02
C LEU A 4 18.53 37.04 -33.58
N PRO A 5 19.00 37.21 -32.33
CA PRO A 5 20.21 36.57 -31.87
C PRO A 5 20.10 35.03 -31.98
N PRO A 6 21.21 34.33 -32.29
CA PRO A 6 21.22 32.87 -32.35
C PRO A 6 20.91 32.29 -30.97
N LEU A 7 19.88 31.44 -30.91
CA LEU A 7 19.49 30.74 -29.68
C LEU A 7 20.28 29.44 -29.52
N LYS A 8 20.63 29.07 -28.28
CA LYS A 8 21.39 27.85 -27.96
C LYS A 8 20.52 26.76 -27.34
N ASP A 9 20.95 25.50 -27.47
CA ASP A 9 20.27 24.28 -26.96
C ASP A 9 18.84 24.11 -27.51
N GLY A 10 18.70 24.24 -28.83
CA GLY A 10 17.41 24.05 -29.52
C GLY A 10 16.98 22.60 -29.54
N ARG A 11 15.72 22.36 -29.15
CA ARG A 11 15.16 21.01 -29.04
C ARG A 11 13.90 20.89 -29.87
N VAL A 12 13.87 19.87 -30.70
CA VAL A 12 12.71 19.59 -31.53
C VAL A 12 11.61 18.98 -30.66
N PHE A 13 10.44 19.64 -30.66
CA PHE A 13 9.22 19.17 -30.03
C PHE A 13 8.26 18.67 -31.11
N LEU A 14 8.28 17.37 -31.36
CA LEU A 14 7.51 16.72 -32.40
C LEU A 14 6.72 15.54 -31.82
N PRO A 15 5.56 15.78 -31.19
CA PRO A 15 4.68 14.72 -30.73
C PRO A 15 4.06 13.95 -31.90
N SER A 16 3.87 12.64 -31.73
CA SER A 16 3.30 11.74 -32.74
C SER A 16 1.78 11.63 -32.60
N PHE A 17 1.07 12.02 -33.66
CA PHE A 17 -0.38 11.90 -33.76
C PHE A 17 -0.77 10.97 -34.92
N ASP A 18 -1.74 10.09 -34.68
CA ASP A 18 -2.24 9.12 -35.66
C ASP A 18 -3.36 9.76 -36.52
N ASP A 19 -3.10 10.95 -37.09
CA ASP A 19 -4.13 11.79 -37.72
C ASP A 19 -3.70 12.60 -38.96
N GLY A 20 -2.56 12.24 -39.56
CA GLY A 20 -2.06 12.93 -40.75
C GLY A 20 -1.60 14.38 -40.51
N GLY A 21 -1.35 14.80 -39.25
CA GLY A 21 -0.74 16.08 -38.91
C GLY A 21 -1.70 17.20 -38.52
N GLN A 22 -3.01 16.94 -38.49
CA GLN A 22 -4.03 17.95 -38.11
C GLN A 22 -3.84 18.46 -36.67
N SER A 23 -3.63 17.55 -35.71
CA SER A 23 -3.38 17.89 -34.30
C SER A 23 -2.09 18.69 -34.14
N TYR A 24 -1.05 18.36 -34.89
CA TYR A 24 0.21 19.10 -34.86
C TYR A 24 0.06 20.52 -35.44
N SER A 25 -0.71 20.68 -36.52
CA SER A 25 -1.03 22.00 -37.10
C SER A 25 -1.74 22.91 -36.09
N ARG A 26 -2.63 22.37 -35.25
CA ARG A 26 -3.27 23.13 -34.16
C ARG A 26 -2.28 23.60 -33.10
N LEU A 27 -1.28 22.78 -32.75
CA LEU A 27 -0.20 23.20 -31.85
C LEU A 27 0.63 24.32 -32.46
N ILE A 28 1.00 24.20 -33.75
CA ILE A 28 1.71 25.25 -34.49
C ILE A 28 0.91 26.55 -34.49
N GLY A 29 -0.41 26.47 -34.74
CA GLY A 29 -1.31 27.63 -34.69
C GLY A 29 -1.32 28.31 -33.33
N ALA A 30 -1.33 27.55 -32.24
CA ALA A 30 -1.30 28.10 -30.88
C ALA A 30 0.00 28.85 -30.56
N ILE A 31 1.13 28.43 -31.15
CA ILE A 31 2.44 29.06 -30.94
C ILE A 31 2.86 30.04 -32.05
N ALA A 32 2.00 30.32 -33.03
CA ALA A 32 2.35 31.11 -34.20
C ALA A 32 2.66 32.59 -33.89
N SER A 33 2.17 33.11 -32.76
CA SER A 33 2.50 34.46 -32.29
C SER A 33 3.98 34.56 -31.89
N GLN A 34 4.60 35.72 -32.15
CA GLN A 34 5.96 36.03 -31.67
C GLN A 34 5.97 36.52 -30.22
N ASP A 35 4.81 36.83 -29.66
CA ASP A 35 4.66 37.32 -28.29
C ASP A 35 4.28 36.21 -27.32
N PHE A 36 4.97 36.13 -26.19
CA PHE A 36 4.85 35.02 -25.23
C PHE A 36 3.51 35.03 -24.49
N GLU A 37 2.95 36.20 -24.18
CA GLU A 37 1.64 36.29 -23.50
C GLU A 37 0.54 35.75 -24.40
N ASN A 38 0.59 36.10 -25.68
CA ASN A 38 -0.31 35.57 -26.70
C ASN A 38 -0.13 34.06 -26.92
N GLN A 39 1.10 33.54 -26.95
CA GLN A 39 1.34 32.08 -27.01
C GLN A 39 0.69 31.36 -25.83
N LEU A 40 0.85 31.87 -24.60
CA LEU A 40 0.23 31.29 -23.40
C LEU A 40 -1.30 31.38 -23.43
N ALA A 41 -1.85 32.53 -23.85
CA ALA A 41 -3.29 32.71 -23.98
C ALA A 41 -3.89 31.72 -25.00
N ASN A 42 -3.25 31.57 -26.16
CA ASN A 42 -3.66 30.63 -27.20
C ASN A 42 -3.56 29.17 -26.74
N LEU A 43 -2.49 28.80 -26.05
CA LEU A 43 -2.35 27.44 -25.48
C LEU A 43 -3.41 27.17 -24.42
N ASN A 44 -3.69 28.12 -23.53
CA ASN A 44 -4.76 27.99 -22.55
C ASN A 44 -6.14 27.89 -23.21
N ALA A 45 -6.39 28.67 -24.27
CA ALA A 45 -7.61 28.59 -25.06
C ALA A 45 -7.74 27.21 -25.73
N LEU A 46 -6.66 26.68 -26.33
CA LEU A 46 -6.63 25.35 -26.91
C LEU A 46 -6.86 24.26 -25.86
N ILE A 47 -6.24 24.35 -24.68
CA ILE A 47 -6.48 23.41 -23.57
C ILE A 47 -7.93 23.49 -23.07
N SER A 48 -8.53 24.68 -23.06
CA SER A 48 -9.92 24.92 -22.67
C SER A 48 -10.91 24.36 -23.69
N GLU A 49 -10.60 24.48 -24.98
CA GLU A 49 -11.36 23.91 -26.08
C GLU A 49 -11.30 22.38 -26.04
N LEU A 50 -10.12 21.82 -25.74
CA LEU A 50 -9.88 20.39 -25.58
C LEU A 50 -10.34 19.87 -24.21
N LYS A 51 -11.24 20.58 -23.52
CA LYS A 51 -11.91 20.01 -22.36
C LYS A 51 -12.62 18.72 -22.78
N PRO A 52 -12.63 17.68 -21.95
CA PRO A 52 -13.46 16.53 -22.20
C PRO A 52 -14.89 17.03 -22.10
N GLU A 53 -15.57 17.18 -23.24
CA GLU A 53 -17.02 17.13 -23.24
C GLU A 53 -17.37 15.78 -22.59
N VAL A 54 -18.19 15.82 -21.55
CA VAL A 54 -18.83 14.63 -21.00
C VAL A 54 -19.74 14.10 -22.12
N ARG A 55 -19.16 13.35 -23.05
CA ARG A 55 -19.88 12.60 -24.06
C ARG A 55 -20.28 11.28 -23.41
N ASP A 56 -21.49 10.80 -23.74
CA ASP A 56 -22.15 9.63 -23.15
C ASP A 56 -21.30 8.35 -23.09
N SER A 57 -20.21 8.26 -23.85
CA SER A 57 -19.29 7.10 -23.89
C SER A 57 -18.12 7.13 -22.91
N GLY A 58 -17.98 8.16 -22.07
CA GLY A 58 -17.02 8.19 -20.95
C GLY A 58 -15.51 8.17 -21.26
N GLU A 59 -15.08 7.95 -22.51
CA GLU A 59 -13.66 7.91 -22.88
C GLU A 59 -13.23 9.03 -23.85
N GLU A 60 -12.28 9.87 -23.42
CA GLU A 60 -11.55 10.81 -24.29
C GLU A 60 -10.72 10.00 -25.31
N PRO A 61 -10.91 10.23 -26.64
CA PRO A 61 -10.10 9.61 -27.68
C PRO A 61 -8.60 9.85 -27.45
N LEU A 62 -7.78 8.80 -27.57
CA LEU A 62 -6.34 8.84 -27.31
C LEU A 62 -5.63 10.00 -28.04
N ARG A 63 -6.09 10.33 -29.25
CA ARG A 63 -5.62 11.48 -30.05
C ARG A 63 -5.81 12.83 -29.34
N LEU A 64 -7.00 13.08 -28.77
CA LEU A 64 -7.29 14.34 -28.07
C LEU A 64 -6.49 14.44 -26.78
N LEU A 65 -6.35 13.33 -26.05
CA LEU A 65 -5.49 13.23 -24.88
C LEU A 65 -4.03 13.53 -25.23
N LYS A 66 -3.49 12.96 -26.32
CA LYS A 66 -2.13 13.27 -26.81
C LYS A 66 -1.98 14.76 -27.12
N LEU A 67 -2.93 15.35 -27.84
CA LEU A 67 -2.89 16.77 -28.24
C LEU A 67 -2.92 17.69 -27.03
N ARG A 68 -3.82 17.43 -26.09
CA ARG A 68 -3.96 18.18 -24.85
C ARG A 68 -2.71 18.06 -23.99
N THR A 69 -2.17 16.86 -23.82
CA THR A 69 -0.94 16.63 -23.05
C THR A 69 0.23 17.38 -23.68
N ALA A 70 0.35 17.39 -25.02
CA ALA A 70 1.36 18.17 -25.72
C ALA A 70 1.20 19.68 -25.51
N ALA A 71 -0.04 20.21 -25.56
CA ALA A 71 -0.32 21.62 -25.28
C ALA A 71 0.01 22.01 -23.82
N LEU A 72 -0.26 21.13 -22.86
CA LEU A 72 0.09 21.31 -21.44
C LEU A 72 1.60 21.38 -21.22
N VAL A 73 2.37 20.50 -21.86
CA VAL A 73 3.84 20.55 -21.83
C VAL A 73 4.35 21.89 -22.38
N LEU A 74 3.83 22.35 -23.53
CA LEU A 74 4.22 23.64 -24.10
C LEU A 74 3.85 24.82 -23.19
N ARG A 75 2.64 24.82 -22.62
CA ARG A 75 2.19 25.86 -21.68
C ARG A 75 3.13 25.96 -20.48
N ASP A 76 3.47 24.84 -19.87
CA ASP A 76 4.33 24.83 -18.69
C ASP A 76 5.74 25.34 -19.03
N LEU A 77 6.33 24.90 -20.13
CA LEU A 77 7.67 25.33 -20.57
C LEU A 77 7.69 26.83 -20.90
N ILE A 78 6.75 27.32 -21.72
CA ILE A 78 6.67 28.74 -22.08
C ILE A 78 6.36 29.59 -20.84
N GLY A 79 5.51 29.11 -19.92
CA GLY A 79 5.21 29.78 -18.65
C GLY A 79 6.42 29.99 -17.74
N GLN A 80 7.46 29.17 -17.91
CA GLN A 80 8.76 29.32 -17.21
C GLN A 80 9.75 30.20 -17.98
N GLY A 81 9.36 30.69 -19.16
CA GLY A 81 10.14 31.54 -20.03
C GLY A 81 10.95 30.81 -21.11
N TRP A 82 10.64 29.53 -21.41
CA TRP A 82 11.21 28.88 -22.58
C TRP A 82 10.74 29.58 -23.85
N ILE A 83 11.63 29.70 -24.83
CA ILE A 83 11.33 30.32 -26.11
C ILE A 83 10.88 29.21 -27.06
N ALA A 84 9.66 29.30 -27.58
CA ALA A 84 9.15 28.43 -28.63
C ALA A 84 9.18 29.16 -29.98
N ARG A 85 9.73 28.51 -31.01
CA ARG A 85 9.76 29.01 -32.40
C ARG A 85 9.31 27.94 -33.37
N ILE A 86 8.78 28.38 -34.51
CA ILE A 86 8.49 27.50 -35.63
C ILE A 86 9.67 27.58 -36.60
N GLU A 87 10.39 26.48 -36.76
CA GLU A 87 11.56 26.37 -37.64
C GLU A 87 11.38 25.17 -38.56
N ASN A 88 11.42 25.39 -39.89
CA ASN A 88 11.23 24.33 -40.90
C ASN A 88 9.97 23.48 -40.67
N GLY A 89 8.86 24.11 -40.24
CA GLY A 89 7.61 23.41 -39.94
C GLY A 89 7.60 22.63 -38.62
N CYS A 90 8.64 22.74 -37.79
CA CYS A 90 8.73 22.10 -36.48
C CYS A 90 8.74 23.10 -35.32
N ILE A 91 8.22 22.68 -34.16
CA ILE A 91 8.32 23.46 -32.92
C ILE A 91 9.71 23.26 -32.32
N ALA A 92 10.52 24.32 -32.28
CA ALA A 92 11.82 24.35 -31.64
C ALA A 92 11.72 25.05 -30.27
N LEU A 93 12.15 24.36 -29.21
CA LEU A 93 12.12 24.84 -27.83
C LEU A 93 13.53 25.18 -27.35
N TYR A 94 13.68 26.37 -26.74
CA TYR A 94 14.95 26.85 -26.21
C TYR A 94 14.81 27.22 -24.73
N PRO A 95 15.57 26.57 -23.83
CA PRO A 95 15.53 26.88 -22.41
C PRO A 95 16.12 28.27 -22.13
N LYS A 96 15.43 29.05 -21.30
CA LYS A 96 15.87 30.40 -20.89
C LYS A 96 17.22 30.40 -20.18
N THR A 97 17.47 29.35 -19.39
CA THR A 97 18.70 29.16 -18.59
C THR A 97 19.92 28.81 -19.44
N ALA A 98 19.74 28.34 -20.68
CA ALA A 98 20.83 28.06 -21.61
C ALA A 98 21.19 29.28 -22.48
N GLN A 99 20.41 30.36 -22.40
CA GLN A 99 20.67 31.58 -23.17
C GLN A 99 21.73 32.44 -22.46
N PRO A 100 22.52 33.23 -23.20
CA PRO A 100 23.46 34.16 -22.60
C PRO A 100 22.72 35.22 -21.77
N HIS A 101 23.20 35.44 -20.54
CA HIS A 101 22.68 36.44 -19.60
C HIS A 101 23.68 37.61 -19.44
N LYS A 102 23.20 38.84 -19.23
CA LYS A 102 24.07 40.02 -19.14
C LYS A 102 24.88 40.05 -17.84
N ASN A 103 24.33 39.50 -16.76
CA ASN A 103 24.95 39.46 -15.44
C ASN A 103 24.50 38.25 -14.62
N VAL A 104 25.12 38.04 -13.46
CA VAL A 104 24.85 36.92 -12.55
C VAL A 104 23.41 36.97 -12.00
N ASP A 105 22.86 38.16 -11.78
CA ASP A 105 21.52 38.31 -11.20
C ASP A 105 20.42 37.91 -12.19
N GLU A 106 20.57 38.25 -13.47
CA GLU A 106 19.68 37.77 -14.55
C GLU A 106 19.72 36.24 -14.68
N ALA A 107 20.91 35.64 -14.61
CA ALA A 107 21.07 34.17 -14.66
C ALA A 107 20.40 33.48 -13.45
N LYS A 108 20.54 34.06 -12.25
CA LYS A 108 19.87 33.59 -11.04
C LYS A 108 18.36 33.77 -11.13
N ALA A 109 17.87 34.87 -11.69
CA ALA A 109 16.45 35.11 -11.89
C ALA A 109 15.83 34.09 -12.86
N ALA A 110 16.50 33.77 -13.97
CA ALA A 110 16.08 32.74 -14.90
C ALA A 110 16.04 31.34 -14.26
N SER A 111 17.00 31.00 -13.41
CA SER A 111 16.96 29.74 -12.66
C SER A 111 15.88 29.73 -11.57
N ARG A 112 15.62 30.88 -10.94
CA ARG A 112 14.60 31.04 -9.90
C ARG A 112 13.19 30.92 -10.45
N SER A 113 12.92 31.42 -11.67
CA SER A 113 11.58 31.34 -12.28
C SER A 113 11.10 29.90 -12.46
N VAL A 114 12.00 28.98 -12.84
CA VAL A 114 11.71 27.53 -12.91
C VAL A 114 11.27 26.98 -11.56
N GLY A 115 11.97 27.34 -10.48
CA GLY A 115 11.58 26.95 -9.13
C GLY A 115 10.25 27.58 -8.72
N MET A 116 10.11 28.90 -8.90
CA MET A 116 8.90 29.64 -8.51
C MET A 116 7.64 29.08 -9.18
N PHE A 117 7.71 28.70 -10.45
CA PHE A 117 6.61 28.01 -11.13
C PHE A 117 6.14 26.76 -10.35
N ALA A 118 7.07 25.90 -9.95
CA ALA A 118 6.77 24.68 -9.22
C ALA A 118 6.33 24.93 -7.77
N ARG A 119 6.86 25.98 -7.12
CA ARG A 119 6.40 26.43 -5.79
C ARG A 119 4.97 26.97 -5.86
N GLU A 120 4.66 27.80 -6.85
CA GLU A 120 3.33 28.38 -7.04
C GLU A 120 2.29 27.30 -7.34
N ASP A 121 2.63 26.32 -8.19
CA ASP A 121 1.79 25.14 -8.43
C ASP A 121 1.50 24.37 -7.11
N GLN A 122 2.51 24.21 -6.25
CA GLN A 122 2.35 23.60 -4.93
C GLN A 122 1.49 24.46 -3.98
N LEU A 123 1.66 25.78 -3.95
CA LEU A 123 0.88 26.70 -3.11
C LEU A 123 -0.55 26.94 -3.60
N ARG A 124 -0.90 26.50 -4.82
CA ARG A 124 -2.28 26.45 -5.31
C ARG A 124 -3.06 25.29 -4.71
N ASP A 125 -2.40 24.28 -4.16
CA ASP A 125 -3.06 23.12 -3.55
C ASP A 125 -3.94 23.55 -2.34
N PRO A 126 -5.26 23.24 -2.37
CA PRO A 126 -6.17 23.61 -1.29
C PRO A 126 -5.77 23.07 0.09
N ALA A 127 -5.21 21.86 0.16
CA ALA A 127 -4.79 21.26 1.42
C ALA A 127 -3.59 22.00 2.02
N ILE A 128 -2.64 22.43 1.18
CA ILE A 128 -1.49 23.24 1.62
C ILE A 128 -1.94 24.62 2.08
N ARG A 129 -2.90 25.24 1.39
CA ARG A 129 -3.49 26.52 1.81
C ARG A 129 -4.17 26.42 3.17
N ARG A 130 -5.00 25.37 3.37
CA ARG A 130 -5.65 25.10 4.66
C ARG A 130 -4.61 24.87 5.77
N PHE A 131 -3.55 24.12 5.50
CA PHE A 131 -2.44 23.91 6.42
C PHE A 131 -1.71 25.20 6.82
N ILE A 132 -1.38 26.06 5.85
CA ILE A 132 -0.74 27.35 6.12
C ILE A 132 -1.67 28.24 6.96
N GLY A 133 -2.95 28.29 6.60
CA GLY A 133 -3.96 29.07 7.32
C GLY A 133 -4.13 28.64 8.78
N SER A 134 -4.21 27.32 9.04
CA SER A 134 -4.42 26.80 10.39
C SER A 134 -3.26 27.04 11.34
N LEU A 135 -2.02 27.11 10.84
CA LEU A 135 -0.83 27.42 11.64
C LEU A 135 -0.66 28.92 11.88
N GLU A 136 -0.96 29.76 10.89
CA GLU A 136 -0.86 31.22 11.03
C GLU A 136 -2.00 31.83 11.84
N GLN A 137 -3.19 31.22 11.81
CA GLN A 137 -4.38 31.66 12.53
C GLN A 137 -5.06 30.44 13.19
N PRO A 138 -4.51 29.95 14.31
CA PRO A 138 -5.13 28.84 15.04
C PRO A 138 -6.54 29.22 15.54
N GLY A 139 -7.48 28.27 15.49
CA GLY A 139 -8.89 28.50 15.84
C GLY A 139 -9.11 28.86 17.32
N ARG A 140 -10.23 29.54 17.60
CA ARG A 140 -10.66 29.91 18.97
C ARG A 140 -10.87 28.63 19.80
N GLY A 141 -9.94 28.33 20.71
CA GLY A 141 -9.92 27.10 21.52
C GLY A 141 -8.69 26.21 21.31
N SER A 142 -7.83 26.51 20.34
CA SER A 142 -6.54 25.83 20.17
C SER A 142 -5.57 26.19 21.29
N SER A 143 -4.90 25.18 21.87
CA SER A 143 -3.77 25.39 22.77
C SER A 143 -2.47 25.78 22.05
N CYS A 144 -2.46 25.78 20.72
CA CYS A 144 -1.27 26.12 19.93
C CYS A 144 -1.14 27.63 19.76
N VAL A 145 0.08 28.14 19.99
CA VAL A 145 0.47 29.51 19.68
C VAL A 145 0.59 29.67 18.16
N PRO A 146 0.21 30.82 17.56
CA PRO A 146 0.39 31.05 16.12
C PRO A 146 1.84 30.86 15.67
N ILE A 147 2.05 30.24 14.50
CA ILE A 147 3.40 29.99 13.97
C ILE A 147 4.19 31.26 13.69
N THR A 148 3.52 32.41 13.57
CA THR A 148 4.17 33.72 13.46
C THR A 148 5.06 34.05 14.65
N ASN A 149 4.81 33.48 15.83
CA ASN A 149 5.68 33.66 17.00
C ASN A 149 7.03 32.95 16.84
N LEU A 150 7.15 32.01 15.89
CA LEU A 150 8.41 31.39 15.50
C LEU A 150 9.17 32.20 14.44
N ILE A 151 8.64 33.34 14.01
CA ILE A 151 9.30 34.31 13.13
C ILE A 151 9.78 35.47 14.00
N ALA A 152 11.09 35.71 14.03
CA ALA A 152 11.62 36.84 14.79
C ALA A 152 11.18 38.18 14.19
N ASP A 153 10.93 39.17 15.04
CA ASP A 153 10.72 40.55 14.60
C ASP A 153 12.07 41.23 14.33
N GLY A 154 12.28 41.65 13.08
CA GLY A 154 13.51 42.29 12.67
C GLY A 154 13.73 43.66 13.33
N ARG A 155 12.68 44.34 13.79
CA ARG A 155 12.81 45.60 14.56
C ARG A 155 13.44 45.35 15.93
N THR A 156 12.94 44.35 16.65
CA THR A 156 13.50 43.92 17.94
C THR A 156 14.93 43.42 17.80
N LEU A 157 15.24 42.68 16.72
CA LEU A 157 16.62 42.27 16.43
C LEU A 157 17.52 43.49 16.15
N ARG A 158 17.06 44.48 15.39
CA ARG A 158 17.82 45.71 15.15
C ARG A 158 18.14 46.43 16.46
N GLU A 159 17.14 46.65 17.31
CA GLU A 159 17.31 47.36 18.59
C GLU A 159 18.42 46.73 19.46
N ARG A 160 18.54 45.40 19.44
CA ARG A 160 19.59 44.67 20.19
C ARG A 160 20.95 44.62 19.47
N LEU A 161 20.97 44.59 18.14
CA LEU A 161 22.20 44.42 17.35
C LEU A 161 22.89 45.73 16.96
N GLU A 162 22.13 46.82 16.78
CA GLU A 162 22.65 48.13 16.37
C GLU A 162 23.65 48.71 17.39
N PRO A 163 23.42 48.66 18.72
CA PRO A 163 24.42 49.10 19.70
C PRO A 163 25.74 48.31 19.61
N ILE A 164 25.66 47.00 19.38
CA ILE A 164 26.83 46.12 19.26
C ILE A 164 27.62 46.44 17.98
N SER A 165 26.95 46.87 16.91
CA SER A 165 27.62 47.25 15.66
C SER A 165 28.56 48.45 15.79
N GLN A 166 28.37 49.31 16.81
CA GLN A 166 29.21 50.48 17.07
C GLN A 166 30.51 50.12 17.80
N LEU A 167 30.62 48.92 18.36
CA LEU A 167 31.81 48.46 19.09
C LEU A 167 32.90 47.95 18.15
N PRO A 168 34.18 47.93 18.59
CA PRO A 168 35.26 47.27 17.86
C PRO A 168 34.94 45.80 17.58
N LYS A 169 35.27 45.31 16.39
CA LYS A 169 34.89 43.96 15.93
C LYS A 169 35.30 42.82 16.87
N GLN A 170 36.42 42.96 17.59
CA GLN A 170 36.94 41.96 18.52
C GLN A 170 36.06 41.82 19.79
N GLU A 171 35.35 42.86 20.20
CA GLU A 171 34.54 42.88 21.42
C GLU A 171 33.08 42.44 21.16
N ARG A 172 32.64 42.48 19.89
CA ARG A 172 31.26 42.16 19.49
C ARG A 172 30.88 40.72 19.81
N GLY A 173 31.81 39.77 19.66
CA GLY A 173 31.54 38.34 19.77
C GLY A 173 30.93 37.94 21.12
N THR A 174 31.46 38.49 22.22
CA THR A 174 31.00 38.18 23.59
C THR A 174 29.56 38.64 23.82
N LEU A 175 29.23 39.86 23.36
CA LEU A 175 27.88 40.41 23.50
C LEU A 175 26.88 39.74 22.56
N LEU A 176 27.29 39.38 21.34
CA LEU A 176 26.42 38.71 20.38
C LEU A 176 25.93 37.35 20.89
N ARG A 177 26.78 36.60 21.60
CA ARG A 177 26.42 35.32 22.25
C ARG A 177 25.34 35.46 23.33
N GLN A 178 25.17 36.66 23.90
CA GLN A 178 24.11 36.92 24.87
C GLN A 178 22.77 37.21 24.19
N VAL A 179 22.80 37.78 22.97
CA VAL A 179 21.61 38.22 22.22
C VAL A 179 21.05 37.12 21.33
N ILE A 180 21.93 36.38 20.65
CA ILE A 180 21.57 35.31 19.71
C ILE A 180 22.20 34.03 20.23
N LYS A 181 21.37 33.04 20.59
CA LYS A 181 21.76 31.74 21.14
C LYS A 181 21.24 30.59 20.27
N PRO A 182 21.87 30.35 19.10
CA PRO A 182 21.44 29.30 18.20
C PRO A 182 21.65 27.90 18.78
N TYR A 183 20.71 27.00 18.53
CA TYR A 183 20.86 25.58 18.83
C TYR A 183 20.26 24.71 17.73
N LEU A 184 20.75 23.47 17.63
CA LEU A 184 20.29 22.46 16.68
C LEU A 184 19.18 21.63 17.32
N GLN A 185 18.05 21.50 16.63
CA GLN A 185 16.90 20.72 17.09
C GLN A 185 16.54 19.66 16.04
N LEU A 186 16.59 18.39 16.42
CA LEU A 186 16.05 17.30 15.62
C LEU A 186 14.52 17.42 15.53
N VAL A 187 13.97 17.25 14.34
CA VAL A 187 12.54 17.21 14.10
C VAL A 187 12.05 15.77 14.20
N GLU A 188 11.38 15.48 15.31
CA GLU A 188 10.70 14.20 15.54
C GLU A 188 9.23 14.31 15.10
N PRO A 189 8.73 13.44 14.21
CA PRO A 189 7.42 13.59 13.57
C PRO A 189 6.23 13.77 14.53
N ASP A 190 6.24 13.04 15.64
CA ASP A 190 5.11 12.97 16.58
C ASP A 190 5.26 13.89 17.79
N LYS A 191 6.44 14.52 17.97
CA LYS A 191 6.68 15.43 19.10
C LYS A 191 6.19 16.85 18.80
N ARG A 192 5.61 17.49 19.82
CA ARG A 192 5.18 18.88 19.80
C ARG A 192 6.23 19.77 20.46
N CYS A 193 6.37 20.99 19.96
CA CYS A 193 7.19 22.00 20.59
C CYS A 193 6.57 22.44 21.92
N GLU A 194 7.34 22.33 22.99
CA GLU A 194 6.89 22.67 24.35
C GLU A 194 6.48 24.15 24.49
N LEU A 195 7.11 25.04 23.71
CA LEU A 195 6.86 26.49 23.77
C LEU A 195 5.62 26.93 22.99
N THR A 196 5.20 26.18 21.96
CA THR A 196 4.14 26.61 21.03
C THR A 196 3.00 25.62 20.86
N GLY A 197 3.16 24.37 21.30
CA GLY A 197 2.20 23.29 21.08
C GLY A 197 2.15 22.75 19.64
N ILE A 198 2.87 23.35 18.68
CA ILE A 198 2.88 22.93 17.27
C ILE A 198 3.80 21.71 17.10
N LYS A 199 3.43 20.73 16.25
CA LYS A 199 4.33 19.60 15.91
C LYS A 199 5.61 20.09 15.24
N TYR A 200 6.76 19.53 15.60
CA TYR A 200 8.04 19.92 14.99
C TYR A 200 8.06 19.72 13.47
N ALA A 201 7.43 18.65 12.98
CA ALA A 201 7.30 18.39 11.55
C ALA A 201 6.50 19.48 10.82
N ASP A 202 5.45 20.00 11.45
CA ASP A 202 4.62 21.08 10.89
C ASP A 202 5.36 22.42 10.88
N ILE A 203 6.15 22.72 11.93
CA ILE A 203 7.04 23.88 11.98
C ILE A 203 8.02 23.83 10.81
N TRP A 204 8.73 22.71 10.65
CA TRP A 204 9.70 22.54 9.57
C TRP A 204 9.04 22.66 8.20
N ARG A 205 7.87 22.03 8.00
CA ARG A 205 7.12 22.06 6.73
C ARG A 205 6.63 23.47 6.38
N TYR A 206 6.19 24.25 7.36
CA TYR A 206 5.78 25.65 7.15
C TYR A 206 6.95 26.50 6.63
N PHE A 207 8.09 26.48 7.34
CA PHE A 207 9.28 27.25 6.93
C PHE A 207 9.87 26.78 5.61
N ARG A 208 9.67 25.51 5.24
CA ARG A 208 10.09 24.97 3.94
C ARG A 208 9.39 25.63 2.75
N PHE A 209 8.18 26.15 2.91
CA PHE A 209 7.46 26.86 1.84
C PHE A 209 8.05 28.24 1.49
N ASN A 210 9.05 28.72 2.24
CA ASN A 210 9.75 29.98 1.91
C ASN A 210 10.65 29.87 0.67
N TRP A 211 11.02 28.66 0.22
CA TRP A 211 11.95 28.48 -0.90
C TRP A 211 11.28 28.13 -2.22
N SER A 212 11.95 28.52 -3.32
CA SER A 212 11.49 28.33 -4.69
C SER A 212 11.48 26.88 -5.15
N ILE A 213 12.26 25.96 -4.58
CA ILE A 213 12.17 24.54 -4.98
C ILE A 213 11.04 23.90 -4.17
N PRO A 214 10.06 23.19 -4.78
CA PRO A 214 9.01 22.51 -4.04
C PRO A 214 9.58 21.35 -3.21
N PHE A 215 8.93 21.05 -2.10
CA PHE A 215 9.29 19.88 -1.28
C PHE A 215 8.35 18.71 -1.59
N ASN A 216 8.92 17.54 -1.89
CA ASN A 216 8.19 16.29 -1.98
C ASN A 216 8.81 15.30 -0.99
N THR A 217 7.98 14.58 -0.23
CA THR A 217 8.44 13.47 0.60
C THR A 217 9.04 12.39 -0.30
N SER A 218 10.30 12.05 -0.07
CA SER A 218 10.98 10.97 -0.80
C SER A 218 11.05 9.74 0.11
N PRO A 219 10.70 8.54 -0.39
CA PRO A 219 10.85 7.32 0.40
C PRO A 219 12.34 7.07 0.71
N GLY A 220 12.62 6.60 1.92
CA GLY A 220 13.99 6.32 2.39
C GLY A 220 14.40 7.13 3.62
N ARG A 221 15.71 7.25 3.85
CA ARG A 221 16.27 7.91 5.03
C ARG A 221 16.12 9.42 4.88
N ASN A 222 15.50 10.05 5.87
CA ASN A 222 15.32 11.49 5.95
C ASN A 222 15.49 11.95 7.40
N LEU A 223 16.34 12.94 7.62
CA LEU A 223 16.48 13.66 8.88
C LEU A 223 16.17 15.13 8.65
N PHE A 224 15.38 15.72 9.53
CA PHE A 224 14.96 17.12 9.43
C PHE A 224 15.46 17.86 10.69
N PHE A 225 16.00 19.06 10.49
CA PHE A 225 16.59 19.86 11.55
C PHE A 225 16.04 21.28 11.52
N LEU A 226 15.71 21.80 12.71
CA LEU A 226 15.48 23.22 12.94
C LEU A 226 16.73 23.80 13.60
N ILE A 227 17.15 24.99 13.18
CA ILE A 227 18.13 25.81 13.90
C ILE A 227 17.35 26.95 14.51
N ARG A 228 17.31 27.06 15.84
CA ARG A 228 16.44 27.98 16.57
C ARG A 228 17.25 28.90 17.48
N ASP A 229 16.73 30.09 17.75
CA ASP A 229 17.40 31.07 18.61
C ASP A 229 16.82 31.08 20.03
N ALA A 230 17.51 30.50 21.00
CA ALA A 230 17.10 30.54 22.42
C ALA A 230 17.28 31.92 23.08
N GLY A 231 17.87 32.91 22.39
CA GLY A 231 18.01 34.29 22.86
C GLY A 231 16.72 35.11 22.73
N GLN A 232 15.66 34.54 22.14
CA GLN A 232 14.40 35.20 21.85
C GLN A 232 13.20 34.38 22.35
N PRO A 233 12.07 35.03 22.72
CA PRO A 233 10.85 34.33 23.13
C PRO A 233 10.38 33.32 22.09
N TYR A 234 9.84 32.18 22.55
CA TYR A 234 9.36 31.08 21.70
C TYR A 234 10.41 30.43 20.78
N HIS A 235 11.67 30.82 20.89
CA HIS A 235 12.79 30.28 20.13
C HIS A 235 12.53 30.30 18.61
N PRO A 236 12.53 31.47 17.95
CA PRO A 236 12.23 31.60 16.53
C PRO A 236 13.21 30.81 15.66
N VAL A 237 12.73 30.39 14.48
CA VAL A 237 13.50 29.57 13.54
C VAL A 237 14.47 30.45 12.76
N MET A 238 15.77 30.20 12.91
CA MET A 238 16.84 30.91 12.21
C MET A 238 17.13 30.31 10.85
N ALA A 239 17.10 28.98 10.76
CA ALA A 239 17.39 28.22 9.56
C ALA A 239 16.76 26.84 9.68
N ILE A 240 16.58 26.16 8.55
CA ILE A 240 16.21 24.74 8.54
C ILE A 240 17.16 23.97 7.64
N ALA A 241 17.40 22.71 8.01
CA ALA A 241 18.19 21.78 7.23
C ALA A 241 17.50 20.42 7.13
N ALA A 242 17.87 19.64 6.12
CA ALA A 242 17.48 18.24 6.03
C ALA A 242 18.54 17.42 5.31
N LEU A 243 18.73 16.20 5.81
CA LEU A 243 19.51 15.16 5.15
C LEU A 243 18.55 14.18 4.49
N GLY A 244 18.79 13.86 3.22
CA GLY A 244 18.09 12.83 2.47
C GLY A 244 19.05 11.85 1.84
N ASN A 245 18.52 10.73 1.35
CA ASN A 245 19.29 9.74 0.59
C ASN A 245 20.16 10.38 -0.50
N SER A 246 21.35 9.83 -0.69
CA SER A 246 22.27 10.29 -1.72
C SER A 246 21.68 10.13 -3.13
N VAL A 247 21.84 11.15 -3.98
CA VAL A 247 21.44 11.07 -5.39
C VAL A 247 22.32 10.03 -6.09
N MET A 248 21.70 9.04 -6.72
CA MET A 248 22.43 8.01 -7.48
C MET A 248 22.90 8.58 -8.82
N GLN A 249 24.02 8.07 -9.34
CA GLN A 249 24.57 8.43 -10.67
C GLN A 249 24.92 9.92 -10.82
N LEU A 250 25.66 10.46 -9.85
CA LEU A 250 26.17 11.83 -9.92
C LEU A 250 27.62 11.80 -10.44
N ASN A 251 27.80 11.95 -11.76
CA ASN A 251 29.07 11.69 -12.44
C ASN A 251 30.29 12.34 -11.79
N CYS A 252 30.25 13.63 -11.43
CA CYS A 252 31.39 14.33 -10.82
C CYS A 252 31.80 13.72 -9.46
N ARG A 253 30.83 13.30 -8.64
CA ARG A 253 31.05 12.65 -7.36
C ARG A 253 31.49 11.19 -7.53
N ASP A 254 30.82 10.45 -8.41
CA ASP A 254 31.14 9.05 -8.69
C ASP A 254 32.54 8.91 -9.33
N MET A 255 32.98 9.91 -10.12
CA MET A 255 34.38 10.03 -10.58
C MET A 255 35.34 10.27 -9.41
N LEU A 256 35.03 11.20 -8.50
CA LEU A 256 35.88 11.54 -7.35
C LEU A 256 36.12 10.32 -6.44
N PHE A 257 35.11 9.51 -6.19
CA PHE A 257 35.21 8.32 -5.34
C PHE A 257 35.81 7.09 -6.03
N GLY A 258 36.10 7.19 -7.33
CA GLY A 258 36.58 6.05 -8.11
C GLY A 258 35.52 4.98 -8.36
N TRP A 259 34.23 5.32 -8.32
CA TRP A 259 33.14 4.40 -8.67
C TRP A 259 32.92 4.28 -10.19
N LEU A 260 33.60 5.11 -10.98
CA LEU A 260 33.67 5.01 -12.43
C LEU A 260 35.07 4.58 -12.87
N PRO A 261 35.23 3.77 -13.94
CA PRO A 261 36.52 3.23 -14.35
C PRO A 261 37.62 4.31 -14.52
N LYS A 262 37.27 5.45 -15.13
CA LYS A 262 38.19 6.58 -15.29
C LYS A 262 38.58 7.21 -13.94
N GLY A 263 37.63 7.39 -13.03
CA GLY A 263 37.90 7.94 -11.70
C GLY A 263 38.77 7.00 -10.86
N PHE A 264 38.53 5.70 -10.98
CA PHE A 264 39.31 4.67 -10.31
C PHE A 264 40.79 4.70 -10.74
N MET A 265 41.05 4.80 -12.05
CA MET A 265 42.41 4.97 -12.57
C MET A 265 43.07 6.26 -12.08
N GLN A 266 42.32 7.36 -11.99
CA GLN A 266 42.85 8.61 -11.44
C GLN A 266 43.29 8.50 -9.97
N LEU A 267 42.64 7.65 -9.17
CA LEU A 267 43.06 7.41 -7.79
C LEU A 267 44.40 6.64 -7.72
N ILE A 268 44.61 5.70 -8.64
CA ILE A 268 45.87 4.96 -8.78
C ILE A 268 46.98 5.89 -9.26
N GLU A 269 46.73 6.67 -10.31
CA GLU A 269 47.69 7.63 -10.87
C GLU A 269 48.12 8.70 -9.85
N LYS A 270 47.21 9.11 -8.97
CA LYS A 270 47.48 10.05 -7.87
C LYS A 270 48.13 9.39 -6.65
N GLY A 271 48.35 8.08 -6.66
CA GLY A 271 48.94 7.33 -5.54
C GLY A 271 48.06 7.26 -4.29
N LYS A 272 46.74 7.48 -4.41
CA LYS A 272 45.79 7.31 -3.29
C LYS A 272 45.53 5.83 -2.97
N ILE A 273 45.63 4.99 -3.99
CA ILE A 273 45.56 3.53 -3.92
C ILE A 273 46.67 2.94 -4.80
N SER A 274 47.27 1.83 -4.39
CA SER A 274 48.22 1.08 -5.21
C SER A 274 47.51 0.25 -6.29
N SER A 275 48.24 -0.18 -7.32
CA SER A 275 47.70 -1.07 -8.36
C SER A 275 47.27 -2.43 -7.80
N ASP A 276 48.00 -2.95 -6.81
CA ASP A 276 47.68 -4.22 -6.15
C ASP A 276 46.40 -4.12 -5.32
N GLU A 277 46.26 -3.06 -4.52
CA GLU A 277 45.02 -2.75 -3.79
C GLU A 277 43.85 -2.58 -4.77
N GLY A 278 44.09 -1.91 -5.90
CA GLY A 278 43.08 -1.69 -6.93
C GLY A 278 42.56 -2.99 -7.54
N LEU A 279 43.46 -3.90 -7.96
CA LEU A 279 43.06 -5.19 -8.53
C LEU A 279 42.34 -6.07 -7.49
N ALA A 280 42.88 -6.13 -6.26
CA ALA A 280 42.25 -6.84 -5.15
C ALA A 280 40.86 -6.28 -4.82
N CYS A 281 40.69 -4.95 -4.86
CA CYS A 281 39.40 -4.28 -4.67
C CYS A 281 38.35 -4.77 -5.67
N LEU A 282 38.68 -4.83 -6.97
CA LEU A 282 37.75 -5.29 -8.01
C LEU A 282 37.31 -6.74 -7.78
N GLN A 283 38.27 -7.62 -7.47
CA GLN A 283 38.00 -9.03 -7.19
C GLN A 283 37.14 -9.21 -5.93
N ASN A 284 37.47 -8.50 -4.85
CA ASN A 284 36.74 -8.53 -3.59
C ASN A 284 35.32 -7.99 -3.73
N CYS A 285 35.13 -6.92 -4.52
CA CYS A 285 33.81 -6.34 -4.77
C CYS A 285 32.86 -7.35 -5.41
N ILE A 286 33.34 -8.12 -6.39
CA ILE A 286 32.58 -9.18 -7.06
C ILE A 286 32.32 -10.33 -6.10
N GLN A 287 33.35 -10.78 -5.37
CA GLN A 287 33.23 -11.93 -4.47
C GLN A 287 32.22 -11.68 -3.35
N LYS A 288 32.30 -10.52 -2.68
CA LYS A 288 31.34 -10.12 -1.63
C LYS A 288 29.91 -10.10 -2.18
N SER A 289 29.69 -9.52 -3.36
CA SER A 289 28.34 -9.50 -3.98
C SER A 289 27.79 -10.88 -4.29
N LEU A 290 28.61 -11.80 -4.80
CA LEU A 290 28.16 -13.16 -5.11
C LEU A 290 27.75 -13.92 -3.84
N THR A 291 28.46 -13.74 -2.72
CA THR A 291 28.12 -14.38 -1.44
C THR A 291 26.85 -13.82 -0.78
N GLU A 292 26.39 -12.64 -1.19
CA GLU A 292 25.16 -12.01 -0.68
C GLU A 292 23.91 -12.38 -1.48
N ILE A 293 24.02 -13.17 -2.55
CA ILE A 293 22.88 -13.55 -3.38
C ILE A 293 22.46 -14.99 -3.07
N TYR A 294 21.16 -15.20 -2.82
CA TYR A 294 20.59 -16.54 -2.71
C TYR A 294 20.66 -17.26 -4.06
N ILE A 295 21.18 -18.49 -4.10
CA ILE A 295 21.41 -19.24 -5.36
C ILE A 295 20.67 -20.56 -5.47
N ASP A 296 20.11 -21.12 -4.40
CA ASP A 296 19.63 -22.51 -4.39
C ASP A 296 18.50 -22.81 -5.40
N ASP A 297 17.75 -21.80 -5.86
CA ASP A 297 16.71 -21.92 -6.87
C ASP A 297 17.13 -21.46 -8.28
N LEU A 298 18.44 -21.22 -8.50
CA LEU A 298 19.02 -20.81 -9.78
C LEU A 298 19.82 -21.96 -10.42
N PRO A 299 19.94 -22.01 -11.76
CA PRO A 299 20.64 -23.10 -12.47
C PRO A 299 22.17 -22.92 -12.46
N ILE A 300 22.77 -22.84 -11.27
CA ILE A 300 24.22 -22.65 -11.07
C ILE A 300 24.74 -23.42 -9.85
N ASP A 301 25.92 -24.03 -10.00
CA ASP A 301 26.61 -24.71 -8.91
C ASP A 301 27.60 -23.79 -8.17
N PRO A 302 27.87 -23.99 -6.86
CA PRO A 302 28.82 -23.17 -6.10
C PRO A 302 30.25 -23.12 -6.68
N GLN A 303 30.70 -24.18 -7.36
CA GLN A 303 32.02 -24.20 -8.03
C GLN A 303 32.05 -23.28 -9.27
N GLU A 304 30.94 -23.22 -10.01
CA GLU A 304 30.81 -22.35 -11.19
C GLU A 304 30.78 -20.86 -10.83
N LEU A 305 30.50 -20.51 -9.56
CA LEU A 305 30.63 -19.12 -9.08
C LEU A 305 32.10 -18.68 -9.02
N GLN A 306 33.01 -19.58 -8.67
CA GLN A 306 34.44 -19.28 -8.60
C GLN A 306 35.09 -19.30 -9.98
N PHE A 307 34.73 -20.32 -10.79
CA PHE A 307 35.28 -20.54 -12.12
C PHE A 307 34.15 -20.59 -13.16
N PRO A 308 33.56 -19.43 -13.52
CA PRO A 308 32.49 -19.39 -14.50
C PRO A 308 32.98 -19.84 -15.88
N THR A 309 32.07 -20.38 -16.69
CA THR A 309 32.31 -20.67 -18.12
C THR A 309 31.29 -19.93 -18.98
N THR A 310 31.53 -19.85 -20.29
CA THR A 310 30.56 -19.32 -21.26
C THR A 310 29.25 -20.11 -21.25
N GLN A 311 29.31 -21.42 -20.97
CA GLN A 311 28.13 -22.28 -20.85
C GLN A 311 27.31 -21.94 -19.59
N THR A 312 27.96 -21.69 -18.46
CA THR A 312 27.32 -21.24 -17.22
C THR A 312 26.52 -19.94 -17.45
N LEU A 313 27.11 -18.96 -18.15
CA LEU A 313 26.44 -17.70 -18.49
C LEU A 313 25.20 -17.92 -19.37
N SER A 314 25.31 -18.74 -20.41
CA SER A 314 24.18 -19.02 -21.32
C SER A 314 22.97 -19.62 -20.59
N ARG A 315 23.20 -20.57 -19.66
CA ARG A 315 22.11 -21.15 -18.85
C ARG A 315 21.43 -20.10 -17.97
N LEU A 316 22.22 -19.23 -17.31
CA LEU A 316 21.69 -18.16 -16.45
C LEU A 316 20.91 -17.11 -17.23
N LEU A 317 21.38 -16.73 -18.42
CA LEU A 317 20.69 -15.77 -19.29
C LEU A 317 19.35 -16.33 -19.80
N ALA A 318 19.30 -17.61 -20.16
CA ALA A 318 18.04 -18.27 -20.53
C ALA A 318 17.02 -18.26 -19.37
N PHE A 319 17.47 -18.56 -18.15
CA PHE A 319 16.62 -18.50 -16.95
C PHE A 319 16.14 -17.07 -16.64
N ARG A 320 17.02 -16.07 -16.78
CA ARG A 320 16.68 -14.66 -16.64
C ARG A 320 15.55 -14.26 -17.59
N ASP A 321 15.65 -14.65 -18.86
CA ASP A 321 14.69 -14.26 -19.90
C ASP A 321 13.33 -14.93 -19.69
N ASP A 322 13.31 -16.19 -19.26
CA ASP A 322 12.08 -16.89 -18.85
C ASP A 322 11.40 -16.21 -17.63
N ALA A 323 12.18 -15.86 -16.60
CA ALA A 323 11.67 -15.12 -15.44
C ALA A 323 11.13 -13.74 -15.82
N ALA A 324 11.78 -13.03 -16.75
CA ALA A 324 11.30 -11.75 -17.27
C ALA A 324 9.95 -11.88 -18.00
N LEU A 325 9.78 -12.94 -18.79
CA LEU A 325 8.54 -13.22 -19.51
C LEU A 325 7.40 -13.58 -18.54
N ARG A 326 7.67 -14.44 -17.55
CA ARG A 326 6.70 -14.76 -16.48
C ARG A 326 6.26 -13.51 -15.74
N ARG A 327 7.19 -12.63 -15.37
CA ARG A 327 6.89 -11.37 -14.70
C ARG A 327 6.02 -10.45 -15.56
N LYS A 328 6.29 -10.38 -16.87
CA LYS A 328 5.47 -9.58 -17.80
C LYS A 328 4.02 -10.07 -17.82
N ARG A 329 3.79 -11.39 -17.86
CA ARG A 329 2.44 -11.99 -17.82
C ARG A 329 1.72 -11.70 -16.50
N GLU A 330 2.40 -11.84 -15.35
CA GLU A 330 1.83 -11.48 -14.04
C GLU A 330 1.36 -10.01 -13.96
N LEU A 331 2.07 -9.10 -14.64
CA LEU A 331 1.72 -7.69 -14.69
C LEU A 331 0.54 -7.40 -15.64
N GLU A 332 0.39 -8.19 -16.70
CA GLU A 332 -0.75 -8.13 -17.64
C GLU A 332 -2.04 -8.65 -17.00
N GLU A 333 -1.96 -9.55 -16.00
CA GLU A 333 -3.11 -10.10 -15.26
C GLU A 333 -3.66 -9.18 -14.14
N PHE A 334 -3.25 -7.90 -14.10
CA PHE A 334 -3.73 -6.87 -13.15
C PHE A 334 -3.67 -7.22 -11.65
N ILE A 335 -2.76 -8.12 -11.25
CA ILE A 335 -2.52 -8.40 -9.83
C ILE A 335 -1.82 -7.18 -9.22
N LYS A 336 -2.54 -6.40 -8.39
CA LYS A 336 -1.92 -5.32 -7.61
C LYS A 336 -0.83 -5.92 -6.72
N PRO A 337 0.45 -5.53 -6.89
CA PRO A 337 1.51 -6.09 -6.08
C PRO A 337 1.34 -5.62 -4.63
N LYS A 338 1.37 -6.55 -3.68
CA LYS A 338 1.39 -6.24 -2.25
C LYS A 338 2.64 -5.41 -1.94
N ARG A 339 2.47 -4.30 -1.20
CA ARG A 339 3.60 -3.62 -0.57
C ARG A 339 4.09 -4.52 0.56
N VAL A 340 5.34 -4.94 0.47
CA VAL A 340 5.99 -5.71 1.54
C VAL A 340 6.70 -4.68 2.42
N GLU A 341 6.15 -4.47 3.61
CA GLU A 341 6.82 -3.75 4.68
C GLU A 341 7.40 -4.80 5.63
N PHE A 342 8.72 -4.81 5.72
CA PHE A 342 9.44 -5.68 6.65
C PHE A 342 9.67 -4.91 7.93
N ASP A 343 9.12 -5.40 9.05
CA ASP A 343 9.52 -4.94 10.37
C ASP A 343 10.95 -5.43 10.69
N THR A 344 11.54 -4.90 11.76
CA THR A 344 12.82 -5.32 12.33
C THR A 344 12.88 -6.82 12.69
N ASN A 345 11.73 -7.49 12.89
CA ASN A 345 11.60 -8.88 13.33
C ASN A 345 11.24 -9.90 12.23
N VAL A 346 11.55 -9.62 10.97
CA VAL A 346 11.18 -10.50 9.86
C VAL A 346 11.94 -11.82 9.90
N THR A 347 11.20 -12.92 9.76
CA THR A 347 11.76 -14.27 9.79
C THR A 347 12.46 -14.63 8.48
N THR A 348 13.44 -15.53 8.54
CA THR A 348 14.14 -16.05 7.36
C THR A 348 13.17 -16.69 6.36
N ASP A 349 12.12 -17.37 6.84
CA ASP A 349 11.13 -18.04 5.99
C ASP A 349 10.27 -17.05 5.19
N GLU A 350 9.89 -15.92 5.80
CA GLU A 350 9.20 -14.82 5.11
C GLU A 350 10.10 -14.19 4.03
N LEU A 351 11.37 -13.96 4.33
CA LEU A 351 12.33 -13.45 3.35
C LEU A 351 12.56 -14.43 2.20
N LEU A 352 12.65 -15.72 2.48
CA LEU A 352 12.83 -16.76 1.46
C LEU A 352 11.63 -16.83 0.52
N LYS A 353 10.40 -16.67 1.03
CA LYS A 353 9.19 -16.60 0.21
C LYS A 353 9.26 -15.43 -0.78
N GLU A 354 9.65 -14.25 -0.31
CA GLU A 354 9.79 -13.07 -1.15
C GLU A 354 10.97 -13.16 -2.14
N THR A 355 12.08 -13.77 -1.71
CA THR A 355 13.28 -14.02 -2.53
C THR A 355 12.98 -14.93 -3.73
N LYS A 356 12.06 -15.89 -3.56
CA LYS A 356 11.63 -16.85 -4.58
C LYS A 356 10.52 -16.33 -5.51
N THR A 357 10.10 -15.07 -5.37
CA THR A 357 9.16 -14.44 -6.31
C THR A 357 9.80 -14.26 -7.69
N THR A 358 8.97 -14.25 -8.75
CA THR A 358 9.42 -14.09 -10.14
C THR A 358 10.25 -12.82 -10.35
N LEU A 359 9.91 -11.72 -9.66
CA LEU A 359 10.68 -10.47 -9.69
C LEU A 359 12.10 -10.65 -9.15
N TYR A 360 12.25 -11.30 -7.99
CA TYR A 360 13.56 -11.48 -7.36
C TYR A 360 14.38 -12.59 -8.01
N GLN A 361 13.75 -13.62 -8.60
CA GLN A 361 14.42 -14.56 -9.48
C GLN A 361 15.05 -13.88 -10.70
N PHE A 362 14.31 -12.99 -11.37
CA PHE A 362 14.84 -12.17 -12.48
C PHE A 362 16.00 -11.27 -12.03
N LYS A 363 15.88 -10.56 -10.90
CA LYS A 363 16.94 -9.68 -10.41
C LYS A 363 18.22 -10.44 -10.01
N ARG A 364 18.08 -11.57 -9.31
CA ARG A 364 19.21 -12.40 -8.86
C ARG A 364 19.95 -13.00 -10.04
N SER A 365 19.24 -13.66 -10.97
CA SER A 365 19.83 -14.21 -12.20
C SER A 365 20.53 -13.16 -13.05
N LYS A 366 19.93 -11.98 -13.24
CA LYS A 366 20.57 -10.85 -13.94
C LYS A 366 21.87 -10.40 -13.23
N SER A 367 21.81 -10.22 -11.92
CA SER A 367 22.95 -9.73 -11.13
C SER A 367 24.12 -10.71 -11.15
N ILE A 368 23.85 -12.01 -10.99
CA ILE A 368 24.88 -13.05 -11.06
C ILE A 368 25.49 -13.11 -12.46
N ALA A 369 24.68 -13.07 -13.52
CA ALA A 369 25.20 -13.09 -14.89
C ALA A 369 26.14 -11.91 -15.16
N GLU A 370 25.80 -10.70 -14.71
CA GLU A 370 26.68 -9.52 -14.82
C GLU A 370 27.99 -9.72 -14.04
N LEU A 371 27.92 -10.24 -12.80
CA LEU A 371 29.09 -10.46 -11.95
C LEU A 371 30.03 -11.55 -12.49
N LEU A 372 29.49 -12.65 -13.00
CA LEU A 372 30.29 -13.74 -13.57
C LEU A 372 30.92 -13.35 -14.90
N ARG A 373 30.24 -12.54 -15.73
CA ARG A 373 30.85 -11.97 -16.94
C ARG A 373 32.04 -11.07 -16.57
N ALA A 374 31.88 -10.20 -15.58
CA ALA A 374 32.97 -9.35 -15.11
C ALA A 374 34.15 -10.19 -14.57
N ARG A 375 33.87 -11.26 -13.82
CA ARG A 375 34.90 -12.19 -13.31
C ARG A 375 35.66 -12.90 -14.44
N LEU A 376 34.96 -13.37 -15.47
CA LEU A 376 35.59 -13.98 -16.66
C LEU A 376 36.60 -13.03 -17.32
N VAL A 377 36.18 -11.79 -17.56
CA VAL A 377 37.03 -10.78 -18.20
C VAL A 377 38.23 -10.43 -17.33
N LEU A 378 38.02 -10.23 -16.02
CA LEU A 378 39.12 -9.97 -15.09
C LEU A 378 40.14 -11.12 -15.06
N ASN A 379 39.68 -12.36 -14.95
CA ASN A 379 40.56 -13.53 -14.91
C ASN A 379 41.36 -13.69 -16.22
N ALA A 380 40.74 -13.41 -17.37
CA ALA A 380 41.40 -13.51 -18.67
C ALA A 380 42.48 -12.44 -18.89
N CYS A 381 42.33 -11.25 -18.31
CA CYS A 381 43.28 -10.14 -18.45
C CYS A 381 44.36 -10.10 -17.36
N THR A 382 44.26 -10.92 -16.31
CA THR A 382 45.18 -10.91 -15.16
C THR A 382 46.57 -11.42 -15.57
N VAL A 383 47.58 -10.59 -15.38
CA VAL A 383 49.01 -10.91 -15.54
C VAL A 383 49.77 -10.62 -14.24
N SER A 384 51.05 -11.01 -14.15
CA SER A 384 51.84 -10.87 -12.91
C SER A 384 51.98 -9.43 -12.40
N ASP A 385 51.94 -8.43 -13.29
CA ASP A 385 51.90 -7.01 -12.92
C ASP A 385 50.44 -6.49 -12.86
N SER A 386 50.02 -6.07 -11.67
CA SER A 386 48.67 -5.51 -11.43
C SER A 386 48.42 -4.21 -12.22
N LEU A 387 49.44 -3.37 -12.42
CA LEU A 387 49.28 -2.12 -13.17
C LEU A 387 49.08 -2.40 -14.66
N GLU A 388 49.81 -3.38 -15.21
CA GLU A 388 49.63 -3.83 -16.59
C GLU A 388 48.24 -4.47 -16.79
N THR A 389 47.78 -5.28 -15.82
CA THR A 389 46.44 -5.86 -15.81
C THR A 389 45.36 -4.79 -15.90
N LEU A 390 45.43 -3.76 -15.04
CA LEU A 390 44.47 -2.66 -15.03
C LEU A 390 44.52 -1.83 -16.33
N ARG A 391 45.70 -1.58 -16.89
CA ARG A 391 45.83 -0.90 -18.18
C ARG A 391 45.20 -1.70 -19.33
N LYS A 392 45.40 -3.02 -19.36
CA LYS A 392 44.77 -3.90 -20.36
C LYS A 392 43.24 -3.87 -20.25
N LEU A 393 42.70 -3.97 -19.05
CA LEU A 393 41.25 -3.86 -18.80
C LEU A 393 40.69 -2.50 -19.25
N MET A 394 41.44 -1.42 -19.03
CA MET A 394 40.99 -0.08 -19.41
C MET A 394 41.14 0.22 -20.90
N ALA A 395 41.97 -0.52 -21.63
CA ALA A 395 42.15 -0.36 -23.07
C ALA A 395 41.00 -0.98 -23.90
N ASP A 396 40.32 -1.99 -23.34
CA ASP A 396 39.24 -2.72 -23.99
C ASP A 396 37.85 -2.30 -23.47
N GLU A 397 36.84 -2.32 -24.34
CA GLU A 397 35.47 -1.90 -23.97
C GLU A 397 34.82 -2.88 -22.98
N GLU A 398 34.99 -4.19 -23.19
CA GLU A 398 34.50 -5.21 -22.24
C GLU A 398 35.23 -5.14 -20.91
N GLY A 399 36.54 -4.87 -20.92
CA GLY A 399 37.33 -4.62 -19.72
C GLY A 399 36.83 -3.41 -18.92
N GLN A 400 36.54 -2.27 -19.56
CA GLN A 400 35.96 -1.10 -18.89
C GLN A 400 34.58 -1.40 -18.29
N ILE A 401 33.75 -2.19 -19.01
CA ILE A 401 32.45 -2.63 -18.52
C ILE A 401 32.62 -3.52 -17.28
N ALA A 402 33.55 -4.48 -17.30
CA ALA A 402 33.83 -5.38 -16.17
C ALA A 402 34.28 -4.62 -14.92
N VAL A 403 35.22 -3.67 -15.08
CA VAL A 403 35.65 -2.77 -14.00
C VAL A 403 34.46 -1.97 -13.47
N GLY A 404 33.63 -1.42 -14.36
CA GLY A 404 32.42 -0.69 -14.00
C GLY A 404 31.40 -1.54 -13.22
N ILE A 405 31.24 -2.82 -13.56
CA ILE A 405 30.36 -3.76 -12.85
C ILE A 405 30.88 -4.02 -11.43
N ALA A 406 32.18 -4.22 -11.26
CA ALA A 406 32.81 -4.44 -9.96
C ALA A 406 32.67 -3.21 -9.04
N LEU A 407 33.06 -2.03 -9.52
CA LEU A 407 32.98 -0.78 -8.75
C LEU A 407 31.53 -0.41 -8.36
N ARG A 408 30.57 -0.73 -9.23
CA ARG A 408 29.13 -0.56 -8.94
C ARG A 408 28.71 -1.35 -7.70
N GLN A 409 29.36 -2.46 -7.36
CA GLN A 409 29.02 -3.26 -6.18
C GLN A 409 29.34 -2.54 -4.88
N ALA A 410 30.54 -1.97 -4.75
CA ALA A 410 30.92 -1.15 -3.60
C ALA A 410 29.95 0.03 -3.43
N ARG A 411 29.67 0.74 -4.55
CA ARG A 411 28.68 1.82 -4.57
C ARG A 411 27.31 1.37 -4.05
N ASN A 412 26.80 0.22 -4.52
CA ASN A 412 25.48 -0.25 -4.13
C ASN A 412 25.39 -0.61 -2.63
N ARG A 413 26.49 -1.09 -2.02
CA ARG A 413 26.54 -1.42 -0.58
C ARG A 413 26.59 -0.19 0.32
N LEU A 414 27.36 0.83 -0.07
CA LEU A 414 27.69 1.97 0.80
C LEU A 414 26.87 3.24 0.54
N SER A 415 26.45 3.49 -0.70
CA SER A 415 25.90 4.80 -1.09
C SER A 415 24.54 5.14 -0.45
N GLY A 416 23.72 4.13 -0.14
CA GLY A 416 22.45 4.29 0.57
C GLY A 416 22.56 4.16 2.10
N SER A 417 23.74 3.81 2.62
CA SER A 417 23.91 3.39 4.01
C SER A 417 24.84 4.29 4.83
N THR A 418 25.88 4.84 4.19
CA THR A 418 26.95 5.60 4.86
C THR A 418 27.02 7.07 4.42
N MET A 419 26.18 7.48 3.46
CA MET A 419 26.26 8.79 2.82
C MET A 419 24.90 9.44 2.70
N MET A 420 24.84 10.74 2.94
CA MET A 420 23.62 11.53 2.80
C MET A 420 23.87 12.80 1.98
N GLU A 421 22.81 13.35 1.41
CA GLU A 421 22.84 14.66 0.77
C GLU A 421 22.09 15.66 1.66
N ILE A 422 22.65 16.85 1.81
CA ILE A 422 21.96 17.99 2.38
C ILE A 422 20.98 18.49 1.31
N VAL A 423 19.74 17.98 1.40
CA VAL A 423 18.66 18.25 0.43
C VAL A 423 17.96 19.58 0.68
N VAL A 424 18.04 20.08 1.92
CA VAL A 424 17.56 21.40 2.31
C VAL A 424 18.59 22.01 3.24
N CYS A 425 19.01 23.24 2.99
CA CYS A 425 19.85 24.01 3.90
C CYS A 425 19.71 25.50 3.56
N GLY A 426 19.15 26.27 4.48
CA GLY A 426 18.94 27.69 4.22
C GLY A 426 18.51 28.48 5.44
N GLY A 427 18.88 29.75 5.45
CA GLY A 427 18.43 30.71 6.46
C GLY A 427 16.99 31.13 6.23
N ILE A 428 16.26 31.33 7.32
CA ILE A 428 14.88 31.84 7.35
C ILE A 428 14.92 33.33 7.67
N PRO A 429 14.20 34.20 6.93
CA PRO A 429 14.08 35.62 7.28
C PRO A 429 13.48 35.82 8.69
N PRO A 430 13.92 36.82 9.47
CA PRO A 430 14.95 37.82 9.15
C PRO A 430 16.41 37.33 9.30
N TYR A 431 16.64 36.17 9.92
CA TYR A 431 17.99 35.64 10.18
C TYR A 431 18.80 35.30 8.93
N SER A 432 18.15 35.08 7.79
CA SER A 432 18.82 34.91 6.50
C SER A 432 19.73 36.11 6.17
N SER A 433 19.31 37.34 6.50
CA SER A 433 20.12 38.56 6.34
C SER A 433 21.33 38.58 7.28
N LEU A 434 21.27 37.85 8.40
CA LEU A 434 22.35 37.63 9.37
C LEU A 434 23.25 36.44 9.00
N LEU A 435 23.08 35.82 7.83
CA LEU A 435 23.85 34.66 7.35
C LEU A 435 23.60 33.37 8.14
N SER A 436 22.40 33.18 8.71
CA SER A 436 22.04 31.92 9.37
C SER A 436 22.07 30.69 8.45
N GLY A 437 22.00 30.89 7.12
CA GLY A 437 22.23 29.82 6.15
C GLY A 437 23.63 29.21 6.26
N LYS A 438 24.66 30.02 6.57
CA LYS A 438 26.03 29.51 6.80
C LYS A 438 26.16 28.79 8.12
N LEU A 439 25.45 29.25 9.15
CA LEU A 439 25.34 28.55 10.43
C LEU A 439 24.74 27.15 10.22
N ALA A 440 23.65 27.05 9.46
CA ALA A 440 23.05 25.76 9.14
C ALA A 440 24.04 24.83 8.42
N CYS A 441 24.83 25.33 7.47
CA CYS A 441 25.88 24.55 6.83
C CYS A 441 26.92 24.03 7.84
N LEU A 442 27.43 24.91 8.72
CA LEU A 442 28.42 24.53 9.73
C LEU A 442 27.86 23.50 10.74
N LEU A 443 26.62 23.65 11.18
CA LEU A 443 25.99 22.70 12.12
C LEU A 443 25.77 21.31 11.51
N MET A 444 25.63 21.20 10.18
CA MET A 444 25.60 19.89 9.51
C MET A 444 26.93 19.14 9.56
N LEU A 445 28.04 19.82 9.89
CA LEU A 445 29.36 19.21 10.10
C LEU A 445 29.56 18.69 11.54
N SER A 446 28.57 18.89 12.42
CA SER A 446 28.70 18.53 13.84
C SER A 446 28.67 17.02 14.07
N PRO A 447 29.42 16.50 15.08
CA PRO A 447 29.32 15.10 15.50
C PRO A 447 27.90 14.70 15.92
N ALA A 448 27.11 15.65 16.46
CA ALA A 448 25.72 15.43 16.84
C ALA A 448 24.88 14.90 15.66
N VAL A 449 25.10 15.42 14.44
CA VAL A 449 24.38 14.96 13.24
C VAL A 449 24.76 13.53 12.88
N THR A 450 26.04 13.17 12.96
CA THR A 450 26.53 11.80 12.73
C THR A 450 25.96 10.81 13.75
N GLN A 451 25.93 11.19 15.04
CA GLN A 451 25.36 10.37 16.11
C GLN A 451 23.85 10.17 15.96
N ILE A 452 23.10 11.23 15.62
CA ILE A 452 21.65 11.15 15.34
C ILE A 452 21.38 10.19 14.17
N TYR A 453 22.20 10.26 13.11
CA TYR A 453 22.06 9.37 11.97
C TYR A 453 22.30 7.90 12.34
N GLU A 454 23.39 7.64 13.06
CA GLU A 454 23.74 6.28 13.48
C GLU A 454 22.69 5.69 14.43
N GLY A 455 22.25 6.46 15.43
CA GLY A 455 21.21 6.04 16.38
C GLY A 455 19.89 5.70 15.70
N ARG A 456 19.51 6.43 14.64
CA ARG A 456 18.24 6.19 13.92
C ARG A 456 18.31 4.99 12.96
N TYR A 457 19.47 4.71 12.36
CA TYR A 457 19.57 3.81 11.21
C TYR A 457 20.42 2.54 11.42
N SER A 458 21.09 2.39 12.56
CA SER A 458 21.94 1.22 12.86
C SER A 458 21.21 -0.12 12.88
N GLN A 459 19.96 -0.16 13.33
CA GLN A 459 19.17 -1.39 13.46
C GLN A 459 18.26 -1.67 12.25
N GLN A 460 18.37 -0.90 11.16
CA GLN A 460 17.49 -1.06 10.01
C GLN A 460 17.98 -2.12 9.02
N VAL A 461 17.11 -3.08 8.70
CA VAL A 461 17.34 -4.09 7.67
C VAL A 461 17.31 -3.46 6.28
N SER A 462 18.27 -3.84 5.43
CA SER A 462 18.28 -3.47 4.02
C SER A 462 17.31 -4.36 3.24
N ILE A 463 16.09 -3.86 2.99
CA ILE A 463 14.99 -4.60 2.34
C ILE A 463 15.43 -5.29 1.04
N ILE A 464 15.98 -4.53 0.08
CA ILE A 464 16.37 -5.07 -1.23
C ILE A 464 17.50 -6.08 -1.09
N ALA A 465 18.52 -5.77 -0.28
CA ALA A 465 19.63 -6.70 -0.09
C ALA A 465 19.14 -8.01 0.57
N SER A 466 18.21 -7.90 1.52
CA SER A 466 17.66 -9.07 2.23
C SER A 466 16.82 -9.96 1.31
N GLN A 467 16.03 -9.37 0.41
CA GLN A 467 15.27 -10.10 -0.62
C GLN A 467 16.16 -10.67 -1.75
N MET A 468 17.37 -10.12 -1.95
CA MET A 468 18.37 -10.73 -2.83
C MET A 468 19.08 -11.91 -2.15
N ALA A 469 19.22 -11.88 -0.82
CA ALA A 469 19.98 -12.83 -0.04
C ALA A 469 19.18 -13.97 0.58
N GLY A 470 17.86 -13.86 0.69
CA GLY A 470 17.04 -14.82 1.43
C GLY A 470 17.23 -14.77 2.95
N ARG A 471 17.91 -13.75 3.47
CA ARG A 471 18.22 -13.54 4.90
C ARG A 471 18.36 -12.05 5.20
N ALA A 472 18.19 -11.65 6.46
CA ALA A 472 18.35 -10.25 6.84
C ALA A 472 19.78 -9.76 6.59
N ILE A 473 19.91 -8.62 5.90
CA ILE A 473 21.18 -7.91 5.68
C ILE A 473 21.12 -6.55 6.35
N PHE A 474 22.06 -6.31 7.26
CA PHE A 474 22.31 -5.02 7.89
C PHE A 474 23.50 -4.34 7.20
N ARG A 475 23.36 -3.05 6.87
CA ARG A 475 24.43 -2.26 6.24
C ARG A 475 25.01 -1.29 7.27
N PRO A 476 26.31 -0.93 7.15
CA PRO A 476 26.91 0.03 8.07
C PRO A 476 26.16 1.36 8.05
N SER A 477 25.93 1.94 9.22
CA SER A 477 25.16 3.19 9.42
C SER A 477 26.05 4.36 9.87
N LYS A 478 27.34 4.31 9.59
CA LYS A 478 28.30 5.39 9.88
C LYS A 478 28.20 6.47 8.78
N LEU A 479 27.84 7.70 9.14
CA LEU A 479 27.74 8.81 8.19
C LEU A 479 29.14 9.38 7.87
N VAL A 480 29.72 8.99 6.74
CA VAL A 480 31.11 9.32 6.38
C VAL A 480 31.24 10.49 5.39
N TYR A 481 30.14 10.86 4.75
CA TYR A 481 30.12 11.89 3.71
C TYR A 481 28.77 12.60 3.64
N LEU A 482 28.84 13.91 3.43
CA LEU A 482 27.72 14.74 3.03
C LEU A 482 27.96 15.30 1.62
N GLY A 483 26.94 15.25 0.77
CA GLY A 483 26.90 15.98 -0.49
C GLY A 483 25.90 17.14 -0.41
N THR A 484 26.03 18.13 -1.29
CA THR A 484 24.90 19.04 -1.56
C THR A 484 24.95 19.63 -2.96
N SER A 485 23.81 20.11 -3.43
CA SER A 485 23.71 20.87 -4.69
C SER A 485 23.32 22.33 -4.41
N SER A 486 23.91 23.26 -5.17
CA SER A 486 23.50 24.66 -5.13
C SER A 486 22.12 24.87 -5.76
N LEU A 487 21.49 25.98 -5.41
CA LEU A 487 20.29 26.45 -6.11
C LEU A 487 20.62 26.97 -7.52
N TYR A 488 21.85 27.46 -7.73
CA TYR A 488 22.27 28.15 -8.96
C TYR A 488 23.63 27.64 -9.44
N ALA A 489 23.79 27.44 -10.75
CA ALA A 489 25.08 27.17 -11.39
C ALA A 489 26.08 28.33 -11.26
N VAL A 490 25.59 29.57 -11.07
CA VAL A 490 26.42 30.78 -11.02
C VAL A 490 26.22 31.52 -9.70
N GLY A 491 27.33 31.95 -9.08
CA GLY A 491 27.31 32.84 -7.92
C GLY A 491 26.69 32.25 -6.64
N SER A 492 26.88 30.96 -6.38
CA SER A 492 26.40 30.28 -5.16
C SER A 492 27.18 30.74 -3.91
N SER A 493 26.69 31.75 -3.20
CA SER A 493 27.39 32.34 -2.05
C SER A 493 27.24 31.56 -0.73
N GLN A 494 26.26 30.65 -0.63
CA GLN A 494 25.92 29.97 0.62
C GLN A 494 27.03 29.00 1.06
N TYR A 495 27.41 28.07 0.19
CA TYR A 495 28.42 27.03 0.50
C TYR A 495 29.86 27.54 0.33
N ASN A 496 30.05 28.68 -0.35
CA ASN A 496 31.36 29.26 -0.54
C ASN A 496 31.97 29.74 0.78
N ARG A 497 33.25 29.39 0.99
CA ARG A 497 34.06 29.75 2.16
C ARG A 497 33.49 29.22 3.49
N VAL A 498 32.66 28.17 3.45
CA VAL A 498 32.21 27.48 4.65
C VAL A 498 33.24 26.41 5.00
N THR A 499 34.10 26.75 5.96
CA THR A 499 35.13 25.89 6.54
C THR A 499 34.97 25.94 8.05
N LEU A 500 35.01 24.76 8.67
CA LEU A 500 35.16 24.58 10.10
C LEU A 500 36.66 24.31 10.37
N PRO A 501 37.43 25.29 10.86
CA PRO A 501 38.87 25.14 11.05
C PRO A 501 39.23 24.07 12.07
N ALA A 502 40.37 23.42 11.90
CA ALA A 502 40.91 22.48 12.87
C ALA A 502 41.00 23.12 14.27
N GLY A 503 40.67 22.34 15.31
CA GLY A 503 40.66 22.82 16.69
C GLY A 503 39.45 23.68 17.10
N THR A 504 38.45 23.88 16.22
CA THR A 504 37.20 24.57 16.63
C THR A 504 36.42 23.75 17.65
N ILE A 505 36.47 22.42 17.53
CA ILE A 505 35.83 21.45 18.42
C ILE A 505 36.92 20.52 18.97
N SER A 506 36.73 20.02 20.20
CA SER A 506 37.60 18.99 20.78
C SER A 506 37.62 17.74 19.90
N GLY A 507 38.80 17.14 19.72
CA GLY A 507 38.97 15.95 18.89
C GLY A 507 38.90 16.17 17.37
N GLN A 508 38.87 17.43 16.90
CA GLN A 508 38.95 17.77 15.48
C GLN A 508 40.41 17.83 15.01
N SER A 509 40.80 16.94 14.09
CA SER A 509 42.18 16.81 13.62
C SER A 509 42.51 17.71 12.41
N LYS A 510 41.53 17.99 11.54
CA LYS A 510 41.70 18.78 10.30
C LYS A 510 40.49 19.66 10.02
N ASP A 511 40.65 20.56 9.05
CA ASP A 511 39.58 21.39 8.53
C ASP A 511 38.49 20.55 7.83
N VAL A 512 37.23 20.86 8.11
CA VAL A 512 36.08 20.30 7.38
C VAL A 512 35.46 21.42 6.54
N HIS A 513 35.35 21.25 5.23
CA HIS A 513 34.88 22.31 4.34
C HIS A 513 34.05 21.79 3.16
N TYR A 514 33.27 22.71 2.58
CA TYR A 514 32.47 22.47 1.39
C TYR A 514 33.33 22.66 0.13
N SER A 515 33.61 21.56 -0.58
CA SER A 515 34.45 21.57 -1.78
C SER A 515 33.62 21.49 -3.05
N LEU A 516 33.74 22.47 -3.94
CA LEU A 516 33.10 22.42 -5.25
C LEU A 516 33.76 21.34 -6.12
N ILE A 517 32.97 20.36 -6.60
CA ILE A 517 33.50 19.22 -7.37
C ILE A 517 32.99 19.13 -8.81
N GLY A 518 32.01 19.96 -9.19
CA GLY A 518 31.48 20.02 -10.55
C GLY A 518 30.06 20.54 -10.58
N ASP A 519 29.35 20.25 -11.66
CA ASP A 519 27.97 20.63 -11.89
C ASP A 519 27.11 19.46 -12.39
N THR A 520 25.79 19.64 -12.37
CA THR A 520 24.82 18.68 -12.91
C THR A 520 24.39 19.07 -14.32
N GLU A 521 23.98 18.10 -15.12
CA GLU A 521 23.40 18.36 -16.45
C GLU A 521 21.95 18.90 -16.41
N GLY A 522 21.34 18.95 -15.22
CA GLY A 522 20.01 19.51 -15.00
C GLY A 522 18.85 18.61 -15.46
N TYR A 523 18.75 17.40 -14.90
CA TYR A 523 17.63 16.48 -15.12
C TYR A 523 16.60 16.55 -13.99
N GLY A 524 15.30 16.54 -14.32
CA GLY A 524 14.23 16.50 -13.32
C GLY A 524 12.87 16.95 -13.84
N SER A 525 11.85 16.90 -12.99
CA SER A 525 10.45 17.18 -13.33
C SER A 525 9.92 18.52 -12.77
N ALA A 526 10.79 19.42 -12.33
CA ALA A 526 10.36 20.68 -11.70
C ALA A 526 9.65 21.61 -12.71
N HIS A 527 9.98 21.47 -13.99
CA HIS A 527 9.42 22.26 -15.08
C HIS A 527 8.06 21.75 -15.60
N LEU A 528 7.45 20.77 -14.95
CA LEU A 528 6.12 20.26 -15.30
C LEU A 528 5.17 20.48 -14.12
N SER A 529 3.99 21.00 -14.38
CA SER A 529 2.92 21.18 -13.38
C SER A 529 2.36 19.83 -12.90
N LYS A 530 1.61 19.83 -11.80
CA LYS A 530 0.85 18.65 -11.32
C LYS A 530 -0.06 18.12 -12.44
N GLU A 531 -0.74 19.02 -13.15
CA GLU A 531 -1.64 18.71 -14.26
C GLU A 531 -0.92 17.97 -15.41
N THR A 532 0.21 18.49 -15.88
CA THR A 532 0.96 17.87 -16.98
C THR A 532 1.51 16.50 -16.60
N LYS A 533 2.03 16.34 -15.37
CA LYS A 533 2.51 15.04 -14.87
C LYS A 533 1.39 14.00 -14.83
N LEU A 534 0.18 14.43 -14.48
CA LEU A 534 -1.01 13.60 -14.42
C LEU A 534 -1.44 13.17 -15.83
N ALA A 535 -1.50 14.10 -16.78
CA ALA A 535 -1.83 13.82 -18.17
C ALA A 535 -0.86 12.81 -18.80
N LEU A 536 0.45 12.94 -18.56
CA LEU A 536 1.47 11.97 -18.99
C LEU A 536 1.26 10.58 -18.37
N THR A 537 0.83 10.52 -17.11
CA THR A 537 0.50 9.26 -16.42
C THR A 537 -0.72 8.57 -17.02
N ILE A 538 -1.77 9.32 -17.31
CA ILE A 538 -3.00 8.80 -17.93
C ILE A 538 -2.68 8.29 -19.33
N LEU A 539 -1.89 9.04 -20.09
CA LEU A 539 -1.48 8.66 -21.43
C LEU A 539 -0.68 7.35 -21.45
N GLU A 540 0.26 7.17 -20.51
CA GLU A 540 0.98 5.90 -20.35
C GLU A 540 0.00 4.74 -20.17
N ASN A 541 -0.90 4.84 -19.18
CA ASN A 541 -1.86 3.78 -18.85
C ASN A 541 -2.81 3.43 -20.02
N LYS A 542 -3.17 4.41 -20.86
CA LYS A 542 -4.00 4.16 -22.05
C LYS A 542 -3.22 3.62 -23.24
N SER A 543 -1.92 3.91 -23.34
CA SER A 543 -1.06 3.50 -24.45
C SER A 543 -0.50 2.09 -24.31
N THR A 544 -0.30 1.62 -23.08
CA THR A 544 0.15 0.27 -22.76
C THR A 544 -0.94 -0.38 -21.92
N ASN A 545 -1.59 -1.45 -22.39
CA ASN A 545 -2.69 -2.18 -21.72
C ASN A 545 -2.36 -2.73 -20.30
N PHE A 546 -1.22 -2.36 -19.71
CA PHE A 546 -0.77 -2.65 -18.36
C PHE A 546 0.14 -1.51 -17.86
N LYS A 547 0.24 -1.33 -16.54
CA LYS A 547 1.12 -0.32 -15.94
C LYS A 547 2.57 -0.81 -15.92
N ARG A 548 3.46 -0.20 -16.71
CA ARG A 548 4.90 -0.54 -16.77
C ARG A 548 5.68 -0.14 -15.52
N VAL A 549 5.27 0.93 -14.84
CA VAL A 549 5.96 1.48 -13.67
C VAL A 549 5.11 1.30 -12.42
N ASN A 550 5.43 0.29 -11.60
CA ASN A 550 4.76 0.05 -10.34
C ASN A 550 5.55 0.65 -9.17
N ASN A 551 4.84 1.07 -8.11
CA ASN A 551 5.45 1.62 -6.89
C ASN A 551 6.03 0.52 -5.97
N VAL A 552 6.36 -0.65 -6.53
CA VAL A 552 6.95 -1.78 -5.80
C VAL A 552 8.39 -1.46 -5.47
N PHE A 553 8.76 -1.64 -4.20
CA PHE A 553 10.11 -1.36 -3.73
C PHE A 553 11.12 -2.27 -4.46
N GLY A 554 12.17 -1.65 -5.02
CA GLY A 554 13.25 -2.35 -5.72
C GLY A 554 13.11 -2.50 -7.25
N GLU A 555 12.04 -2.04 -7.90
CA GLU A 555 11.87 -2.13 -9.38
C GLU A 555 12.65 -1.06 -10.19
N GLY A 556 13.48 -0.24 -9.54
CA GLY A 556 14.36 0.74 -10.18
C GLY A 556 14.35 2.10 -9.51
N ALA A 557 15.37 2.92 -9.79
CA ALA A 557 15.50 4.26 -9.21
C ALA A 557 14.38 5.20 -9.70
N ASN A 558 13.88 6.04 -8.79
CA ASN A 558 12.94 7.14 -9.04
C ASN A 558 11.74 6.78 -9.96
N PRO A 559 10.72 6.06 -9.43
CA PRO A 559 9.53 5.66 -10.20
C PRO A 559 8.85 6.81 -10.95
N LYS A 560 8.78 7.99 -10.33
CA LYS A 560 8.18 9.19 -10.92
C LYS A 560 8.87 9.61 -12.22
N MET A 561 10.20 9.61 -12.27
CA MET A 561 10.93 9.97 -13.49
C MET A 561 10.75 8.91 -14.59
N ARG A 562 10.70 7.61 -14.23
CA ARG A 562 10.41 6.53 -15.19
C ARG A 562 9.00 6.66 -15.77
N GLN A 563 8.03 7.00 -14.94
CA GLN A 563 6.65 7.22 -15.35
C GLN A 563 6.54 8.40 -16.32
N LEU A 564 7.18 9.52 -16.00
CA LEU A 564 7.20 10.68 -16.91
C LEU A 564 7.93 10.37 -18.22
N ALA A 565 9.05 9.65 -18.16
CA ALA A 565 9.78 9.21 -19.34
C ALA A 565 8.92 8.32 -20.24
N SER A 566 8.19 7.37 -19.65
CA SER A 566 7.23 6.49 -20.34
C SER A 566 6.07 7.28 -20.96
N GLY A 567 5.49 8.24 -20.23
CA GLY A 567 4.43 9.11 -20.76
C GLY A 567 4.90 10.02 -21.92
N LEU A 568 6.15 10.51 -21.88
CA LEU A 568 6.74 11.27 -22.99
C LEU A 568 7.00 10.37 -24.21
N ASP A 569 7.43 9.14 -23.99
CA ASP A 569 7.59 8.13 -25.04
C ASP A 569 6.25 7.80 -25.71
N ALA A 570 5.16 7.71 -24.93
CA ALA A 570 3.81 7.55 -25.45
C ALA A 570 3.31 8.77 -26.28
N LEU A 571 3.87 9.96 -26.07
CA LEU A 571 3.68 11.13 -26.93
C LEU A 571 4.55 11.10 -28.20
N GLY A 572 5.48 10.16 -28.32
CA GLY A 572 6.49 10.13 -29.39
C GLY A 572 7.62 11.15 -29.19
N ILE A 573 7.79 11.69 -27.98
CA ILE A 573 8.85 12.66 -27.68
C ILE A 573 10.04 11.95 -27.04
N ALA A 574 11.22 12.14 -27.63
CA ALA A 574 12.46 11.63 -27.06
C ALA A 574 12.68 12.17 -25.63
N GLN A 575 12.77 11.25 -24.66
CA GLN A 575 12.82 11.56 -23.23
C GLN A 575 13.93 12.57 -22.85
N ALA A 576 15.09 12.45 -23.51
CA ALA A 576 16.25 13.32 -23.31
C ALA A 576 15.97 14.80 -23.66
N ASN A 577 15.00 15.08 -24.53
CA ASN A 577 14.72 16.44 -25.01
C ASN A 577 13.93 17.28 -24.00
N LEU A 578 13.22 16.68 -23.03
CA LEU A 578 12.38 17.44 -22.10
C LEU A 578 12.79 17.25 -20.64
N LEU A 579 13.16 16.03 -20.23
CA LEU A 579 13.56 15.79 -18.84
C LEU A 579 14.87 16.51 -18.44
N ARG A 580 15.71 16.85 -19.42
CA ARG A 580 16.89 17.72 -19.23
C ARG A 580 16.47 19.19 -19.17
N HIS A 581 15.98 19.71 -18.06
CA HIS A 581 15.47 21.09 -17.98
C HIS A 581 16.54 22.21 -18.10
N ALA A 582 17.80 21.88 -18.40
CA ALA A 582 18.90 22.83 -18.61
C ALA A 582 19.09 23.83 -17.46
N SER A 583 18.81 23.42 -16.23
CA SER A 583 19.12 24.21 -15.02
C SER A 583 20.20 23.46 -14.23
N PRO A 584 21.47 23.56 -14.66
CA PRO A 584 22.58 22.92 -13.98
C PRO A 584 22.73 23.47 -12.56
N ARG A 585 23.29 22.65 -11.66
CA ARG A 585 23.57 23.02 -10.27
C ARG A 585 24.99 22.66 -9.92
N LEU A 586 25.66 23.49 -9.14
CA LEU A 586 26.99 23.18 -8.60
C LEU A 586 26.86 22.10 -7.54
N ILE A 587 27.78 21.15 -7.52
CA ILE A 587 27.85 20.06 -6.55
C ILE A 587 29.00 20.29 -5.59
N TYR A 588 28.72 20.17 -4.30
CA TYR A 588 29.69 20.28 -3.23
C TYR A 588 29.87 18.93 -2.53
N SER A 589 31.13 18.59 -2.28
CA SER A 589 31.61 17.45 -1.54
C SER A 589 32.01 17.87 -0.14
N ILE A 590 31.54 17.14 0.88
CA ILE A 590 31.87 17.37 2.29
C ILE A 590 32.31 16.02 2.90
N PRO A 591 33.62 15.69 2.85
CA PRO A 591 34.15 14.52 3.54
C PRO A 591 34.09 14.70 5.06
N LEU A 592 33.57 13.71 5.79
CA LEU A 592 33.61 13.68 7.26
C LEU A 592 34.72 12.77 7.81
N ILE A 593 35.38 12.02 6.92
CA ILE A 593 36.48 11.09 7.22
C ILE A 593 37.69 11.41 6.35
N GLU A 594 38.89 11.06 6.81
CA GLU A 594 40.15 11.28 6.09
C GLU A 594 40.34 10.27 4.94
N ASN A 595 40.02 9.00 5.17
CA ASN A 595 40.23 7.91 4.22
C ASN A 595 39.01 7.65 3.32
N LEU A 596 38.32 8.72 2.88
CA LEU A 596 37.02 8.62 2.21
C LEU A 596 37.01 7.72 0.98
N GLU A 597 37.89 7.96 0.00
CA GLU A 597 37.88 7.18 -1.24
C GLU A 597 38.23 5.71 -0.99
N ARG A 598 39.19 5.43 -0.11
CA ARG A 598 39.61 4.06 0.24
C ARG A 598 38.49 3.30 0.95
N TYR A 599 37.79 3.96 1.88
CA TYR A 599 36.65 3.38 2.59
C TYR A 599 35.46 3.12 1.65
N LEU A 600 35.13 4.07 0.75
CA LEU A 600 34.03 3.90 -0.22
C LEU A 600 34.31 2.87 -1.33
N LEU A 601 35.57 2.47 -1.50
CA LEU A 601 35.99 1.34 -2.34
C LEU A 601 36.09 0.02 -1.55
N GLU A 602 35.80 0.02 -0.25
CA GLU A 602 35.94 -1.13 0.64
C GLU A 602 37.37 -1.70 0.71
N ILE A 603 38.38 -0.84 0.50
CA ILE A 603 39.80 -1.15 0.71
C ILE A 603 40.13 -1.05 2.20
N ASP A 604 39.70 0.04 2.83
CA ASP A 604 39.80 0.21 4.28
C ASP A 604 38.48 -0.22 4.94
N GLU A 605 38.55 -1.04 6.00
CA GLU A 605 37.35 -1.56 6.68
C GLU A 605 36.72 -0.54 7.65
N SER A 606 37.50 0.40 8.18
CA SER A 606 37.06 1.35 9.21
C SER A 606 37.20 2.82 8.75
N PRO A 607 36.19 3.67 9.05
CA PRO A 607 36.26 5.09 8.75
C PRO A 607 37.13 5.83 9.78
N LYS A 608 38.04 6.70 9.31
CA LYS A 608 38.86 7.58 10.14
C LYS A 608 38.23 8.97 10.20
N PHE A 609 37.37 9.22 11.18
CA PHE A 609 36.64 10.49 11.30
C PHE A 609 37.57 11.70 11.53
N LEU A 610 37.25 12.82 10.90
CA LEU A 610 37.97 14.10 11.06
C LEU A 610 37.69 14.76 12.41
N ILE A 611 36.58 14.39 13.06
CA ILE A 611 36.19 14.81 14.40
C ILE A 611 35.83 13.53 15.18
N SER A 612 36.50 13.26 16.29
CA SER A 612 36.24 12.06 17.11
C SER A 612 34.79 12.03 17.62
N THR A 613 34.20 10.83 17.60
CA THR A 613 32.82 10.55 18.06
C THR A 613 32.74 9.84 19.41
N ASP A 614 33.89 9.57 20.06
CA ASP A 614 34.01 8.61 21.17
C ASP A 614 33.60 9.16 22.55
N HIS A 615 33.15 10.41 22.62
CA HIS A 615 32.78 11.07 23.86
C HIS A 615 31.26 11.29 23.92
N SER A 616 30.62 10.76 24.97
CA SER A 616 29.15 10.76 25.16
C SER A 616 28.53 12.15 25.40
N ASP A 617 29.33 13.16 25.77
CA ASP A 617 28.85 14.52 26.11
C ASP A 617 29.06 15.55 24.98
N VAL A 618 29.50 15.13 23.79
CA VAL A 618 30.02 16.05 22.75
C VAL A 618 28.94 16.76 21.93
N GLY A 619 27.69 16.29 21.93
CA GLY A 619 26.65 16.78 21.01
C GLY A 619 26.29 18.27 21.18
N ASP A 620 25.89 18.66 22.38
CA ASP A 620 25.46 20.03 22.68
C ASP A 620 26.65 20.99 22.77
N GLU A 621 27.77 20.55 23.36
CA GLU A 621 28.98 21.37 23.46
C GLU A 621 29.56 21.67 22.07
N SER A 622 29.64 20.68 21.18
CA SER A 622 30.13 20.88 19.80
C SER A 622 29.27 21.85 19.01
N SER A 623 27.95 21.71 19.13
CA SER A 623 27.00 22.60 18.46
C SER A 623 27.14 24.03 18.95
N SER A 624 27.40 24.22 20.24
CA SER A 624 27.70 25.53 20.83
C SER A 624 29.01 26.12 20.28
N LYS A 625 30.11 25.35 20.24
CA LYS A 625 31.41 25.82 19.71
C LYS A 625 31.34 26.21 18.23
N ILE A 626 30.61 25.43 17.43
CA ILE A 626 30.36 25.76 16.01
C ILE A 626 29.60 27.09 15.90
N THR A 627 28.62 27.29 16.76
CA THR A 627 27.78 28.49 16.78
C THR A 627 28.60 29.72 17.20
N ASP A 628 29.44 29.58 18.23
CA ASP A 628 30.41 30.60 18.66
C ASP A 628 31.34 31.02 17.51
N PHE A 629 31.90 30.03 16.80
CA PHE A 629 32.73 30.30 15.63
C PHE A 629 31.97 31.07 14.54
N TRP A 630 30.71 30.69 14.26
CA TRP A 630 29.88 31.43 13.30
C TRP A 630 29.62 32.88 13.75
N ILE A 631 29.37 33.10 15.04
CA ILE A 631 29.16 34.44 15.61
C ILE A 631 30.39 35.31 15.35
N ASP A 632 31.57 34.83 15.74
CA ASP A 632 32.82 35.60 15.63
C ASP A 632 33.22 35.83 14.17
N ARG A 633 33.08 34.80 13.33
CA ARG A 633 33.56 34.82 11.95
C ARG A 633 32.63 35.56 10.98
N TRP A 634 31.32 35.36 11.13
CA TRP A 634 30.31 35.79 10.16
C TRP A 634 29.39 36.86 10.73
N LEU A 635 28.73 36.61 11.85
CA LEU A 635 27.73 37.54 12.40
C LEU A 635 28.36 38.89 12.78
N ALA A 636 29.48 38.87 13.52
CA ALA A 636 30.18 40.08 13.97
C ALA A 636 30.61 40.98 12.81
N SER A 637 31.04 40.39 11.69
CA SER A 637 31.40 41.12 10.47
C SER A 637 30.19 41.52 9.63
N ARG A 638 29.06 40.81 9.75
CA ARG A 638 27.85 41.07 8.97
C ARG A 638 27.18 42.36 9.43
N LEU A 639 27.36 42.77 10.68
CA LEU A 639 26.83 44.03 11.22
C LEU A 639 27.32 45.28 10.44
N ASP A 640 28.48 45.21 9.78
CA ASP A 640 29.00 46.33 8.97
C ASP A 640 28.37 46.42 7.56
N HIS A 641 27.54 45.45 7.18
CA HIS A 641 26.90 45.43 5.87
C HIS A 641 25.77 46.46 5.81
N LYS A 642 25.98 47.58 5.11
CA LYS A 642 25.07 48.74 5.07
C LYS A 642 23.58 48.40 4.90
N PRO A 643 23.15 47.49 3.99
CA PRO A 643 21.73 47.15 3.85
C PRO A 643 21.12 46.34 5.01
N LEU A 644 21.91 45.81 5.96
CA LEU A 644 21.45 44.86 6.97
C LEU A 644 20.31 45.43 7.83
N PHE A 645 20.54 46.57 8.48
CA PHE A 645 19.56 47.13 9.41
C PHE A 645 18.28 47.60 8.70
N GLN A 646 18.39 48.03 7.44
CA GLN A 646 17.22 48.31 6.60
C GLN A 646 16.40 47.03 6.34
N GLN A 647 17.07 45.94 5.92
CA GLN A 647 16.41 44.64 5.70
C GLN A 647 15.74 44.08 6.96
N LEU A 648 16.37 44.29 8.13
CA LEU A 648 15.79 43.90 9.42
C LEU A 648 14.51 44.70 9.72
N VAL A 649 14.51 46.02 9.57
CA VAL A 649 13.30 46.84 9.82
C VAL A 649 12.15 46.51 8.87
N GLU A 650 12.46 46.15 7.62
CA GLU A 650 11.47 45.76 6.63
C GLU A 650 10.84 44.40 6.94
N SER A 651 11.51 43.56 7.75
CA SER A 651 11.11 42.21 8.12
C SER A 651 10.32 42.18 9.43
N SER A 652 9.02 41.86 9.34
CA SER A 652 8.15 41.64 10.51
C SER A 652 7.45 40.28 10.39
N PRO A 653 7.03 39.66 11.51
CA PRO A 653 6.37 38.36 11.48
C PRO A 653 5.17 38.33 10.52
N LEU A 654 4.37 39.40 10.51
CA LEU A 654 3.19 39.52 9.63
C LEU A 654 3.55 39.70 8.14
N LYS A 655 4.70 40.30 7.82
CA LYS A 655 5.19 40.46 6.44
C LYS A 655 5.84 39.19 5.89
N LEU A 656 6.38 38.35 6.77
CA LEU A 656 7.08 37.13 6.40
C LEU A 656 6.19 35.87 6.41
N ARG A 657 4.88 36.03 6.64
CA ARG A 657 3.90 34.94 6.54
C ARG A 657 3.82 34.39 5.12
N ILE A 658 3.82 33.06 5.00
CA ILE A 658 3.67 32.38 3.71
C ILE A 658 2.29 32.67 3.08
N SER A 659 1.25 32.93 3.87
CA SER A 659 -0.07 33.30 3.34
C SER A 659 -0.07 34.51 2.40
N LYS A 660 0.91 35.42 2.52
CA LYS A 660 1.06 36.57 1.61
C LYS A 660 1.55 36.19 0.21
N ASP A 661 2.26 35.07 0.11
CA ASP A 661 2.81 34.56 -1.14
C ASP A 661 1.83 33.62 -1.86
N LEU A 662 0.63 33.39 -1.29
CA LEU A 662 -0.36 32.53 -1.94
C LEU A 662 -0.81 33.18 -3.26
N PRO A 663 -0.66 32.48 -4.40
CA PRO A 663 -1.08 33.03 -5.68
C PRO A 663 -2.58 33.34 -5.67
N ARG A 664 -3.02 34.36 -6.43
CA ARG A 664 -4.46 34.63 -6.58
C ARG A 664 -5.18 33.35 -7.00
N PRO A 665 -6.38 33.05 -6.46
CA PRO A 665 -7.19 31.95 -6.99
C PRO A 665 -7.53 32.31 -8.44
N VAL A 666 -6.74 31.78 -9.38
CA VAL A 666 -7.14 31.73 -10.78
C VAL A 666 -8.31 30.76 -10.81
N GLN A 667 -9.39 31.12 -11.49
CA GLN A 667 -10.46 30.19 -11.85
C GLN A 667 -9.73 28.97 -12.43
N GLN A 668 -9.70 27.86 -11.68
CA GLN A 668 -9.21 26.62 -12.24
C GLN A 668 -10.04 26.44 -13.49
N LEU A 669 -9.37 26.29 -14.63
CA LEU A 669 -9.96 25.53 -15.71
C LEU A 669 -10.41 24.24 -15.02
N GLU A 670 -11.71 24.11 -14.77
CA GLU A 670 -12.30 22.88 -14.28
C GLU A 670 -11.98 21.87 -15.38
N LEU A 671 -11.00 21.04 -15.08
CA LEU A 671 -10.51 19.98 -15.93
C LEU A 671 -11.16 18.74 -15.33
N PRO A 672 -12.23 18.20 -15.94
CA PRO A 672 -13.03 17.11 -15.37
C PRO A 672 -12.22 15.84 -15.06
N PHE A 673 -11.00 15.71 -15.63
CA PHE A 673 -10.10 14.58 -15.37
C PHE A 673 -9.28 14.73 -14.08
N LEU A 674 -9.11 15.95 -13.56
CA LEU A 674 -8.41 16.18 -12.29
C LEU A 674 -9.26 15.74 -11.12
N ASP A 675 -10.60 15.76 -11.22
CA ASP A 675 -11.47 15.28 -10.15
C ASP A 675 -11.25 13.79 -9.83
N ILE A 676 -10.82 12.97 -10.80
CA ILE A 676 -10.58 11.54 -10.58
C ILE A 676 -9.36 11.28 -9.67
N ILE A 677 -8.37 12.20 -9.62
CA ILE A 677 -7.13 12.02 -8.83
C ILE A 677 -7.00 13.06 -7.70
N ASP A 678 -7.55 14.27 -7.84
CA ASP A 678 -7.71 15.23 -6.74
C ASP A 678 -8.80 14.77 -5.74
N ARG A 679 -9.69 13.83 -6.08
CA ARG A 679 -10.58 13.15 -5.09
C ARG A 679 -9.80 12.41 -3.99
N GLU A 680 -8.62 11.86 -4.30
CA GLU A 680 -7.76 11.22 -3.29
C GLU A 680 -6.98 12.23 -2.43
N THR A 681 -6.83 13.50 -2.85
CA THR A 681 -5.96 14.48 -2.14
C THR A 681 -6.71 15.70 -1.59
N ARG A 682 -7.91 16.04 -2.08
CA ARG A 682 -8.70 17.22 -1.66
C ARG A 682 -9.64 16.97 -0.49
N MET A 683 -9.68 15.78 0.10
CA MET A 683 -10.52 15.50 1.27
C MET A 683 -10.19 16.47 2.42
N GLN A 684 -11.00 17.53 2.54
CA GLN A 684 -11.33 18.33 3.72
C GLN A 684 -11.99 19.64 3.25
N ALA A 685 -13.19 19.54 2.67
CA ALA A 685 -14.21 20.57 2.92
C ALA A 685 -14.55 20.54 4.44
N PRO A 686 -15.19 21.56 5.04
CA PRO A 686 -15.43 21.61 6.49
C PRO A 686 -16.17 20.34 6.89
N VAL A 687 -15.43 19.47 7.54
CA VAL A 687 -15.86 18.10 7.74
C VAL A 687 -16.89 18.16 8.85
N ASP A 688 -18.14 17.84 8.54
CA ASP A 688 -19.02 17.27 9.55
C ASP A 688 -18.32 15.99 10.02
N GLU A 689 -17.55 16.11 11.11
CA GLU A 689 -16.67 15.06 11.62
C GLU A 689 -17.41 13.74 11.80
N LYS A 690 -18.73 13.79 12.06
CA LYS A 690 -19.59 12.62 12.20
C LYS A 690 -19.88 11.96 10.84
N LEU A 691 -20.26 12.75 9.84
CA LEU A 691 -20.55 12.26 8.48
C LEU A 691 -19.30 11.64 7.84
N ASP A 692 -18.15 12.28 8.04
CA ASP A 692 -16.89 11.79 7.49
C ASP A 692 -16.38 10.56 8.23
N TYR A 693 -16.62 10.47 9.55
CA TYR A 693 -16.31 9.29 10.32
C TYR A 693 -17.03 8.04 9.79
N ILE A 694 -18.35 8.10 9.54
CA ILE A 694 -19.09 6.95 8.99
C ILE A 694 -18.73 6.65 7.53
N ARG A 695 -18.34 7.66 6.76
CA ARG A 695 -17.89 7.49 5.36
C ARG A 695 -16.53 6.79 5.28
N ARG A 696 -15.62 7.08 6.21
CA ARG A 696 -14.26 6.50 6.28
C ARG A 696 -14.20 5.07 6.80
N LEU A 697 -15.33 4.52 7.26
CA LEU A 697 -15.41 3.10 7.65
C LEU A 697 -15.02 2.17 6.50
N TYR A 698 -15.12 2.63 5.24
CA TYR A 698 -14.60 1.95 4.06
C TYR A 698 -13.17 2.42 3.72
N ARG A 699 -12.20 1.49 3.65
CA ARG A 699 -10.78 1.64 3.23
C ARG A 699 -9.80 2.45 4.10
N GLU A 700 -10.21 3.21 5.13
CA GLU A 700 -9.25 3.88 6.03
C GLU A 700 -8.94 3.02 7.28
N GLU A 701 -7.68 2.56 7.41
CA GLU A 701 -7.19 1.74 8.53
C GLU A 701 -7.23 2.48 9.89
N SER A 702 -7.29 3.80 9.89
CA SER A 702 -7.27 4.64 11.11
C SER A 702 -8.61 4.81 11.83
N ALA A 703 -9.72 4.29 11.28
CA ALA A 703 -11.06 4.56 11.80
C ALA A 703 -11.54 3.61 12.94
N PHE A 704 -10.72 2.67 13.40
CA PHE A 704 -11.20 1.59 14.28
C PHE A 704 -10.32 1.27 15.48
N ALA A 705 -11.01 1.11 16.61
CA ALA A 705 -10.55 0.76 17.97
C ALA A 705 -9.37 1.58 18.50
N ASP A 706 -8.16 1.40 18.00
CA ASP A 706 -6.93 1.77 18.70
C ASP A 706 -6.77 3.30 18.85
N ASN A 707 -7.22 4.06 17.85
CA ASN A 707 -7.12 5.53 17.79
C ASN A 707 -8.46 6.29 17.88
N VAL A 708 -9.56 5.59 18.19
CA VAL A 708 -10.92 6.17 18.23
C VAL A 708 -11.31 6.59 19.65
N LYS A 709 -11.91 7.78 19.81
CA LYS A 709 -12.41 8.26 21.11
C LYS A 709 -13.51 7.33 21.63
N LEU A 710 -13.53 7.08 22.95
CA LEU A 710 -14.52 6.17 23.58
C LEU A 710 -15.98 6.54 23.28
N ASN A 711 -16.30 7.82 23.16
CA ASN A 711 -17.65 8.29 22.81
C ASN A 711 -18.05 7.85 21.38
N GLN A 712 -17.14 7.96 20.42
CA GLN A 712 -17.38 7.50 19.04
C GLN A 712 -17.51 5.97 18.97
N LEU A 713 -16.73 5.23 19.76
CA LEU A 713 -16.86 3.76 19.88
C LEU A 713 -18.23 3.34 20.42
N ARG A 714 -18.76 4.08 21.41
CA ARG A 714 -20.13 3.86 21.91
C ARG A 714 -21.17 4.16 20.84
N ASP A 715 -20.92 5.19 20.02
CA ASP A 715 -21.85 5.60 18.97
C ASP A 715 -21.96 4.58 17.84
N ILE A 716 -20.93 3.78 17.55
CA ILE A 716 -20.99 2.71 16.52
C ILE A 716 -21.24 1.31 17.11
N ASN A 717 -21.48 1.19 18.41
CA ASN A 717 -21.75 -0.11 19.00
C ASN A 717 -23.11 -0.66 18.55
N ILE A 718 -23.15 -1.94 18.20
CA ILE A 718 -24.32 -2.63 17.66
C ILE A 718 -24.71 -3.76 18.60
N SER A 719 -25.97 -3.76 19.04
CA SER A 719 -26.52 -4.78 19.95
C SER A 719 -27.57 -5.60 19.22
N THR A 720 -27.32 -6.89 18.99
CA THR A 720 -28.09 -7.73 18.06
C THR A 720 -28.78 -8.93 18.71
N SER A 721 -28.78 -9.08 20.03
CA SER A 721 -29.35 -10.27 20.69
C SER A 721 -30.13 -9.92 21.97
N ALA A 722 -30.98 -10.85 22.42
CA ALA A 722 -31.72 -10.76 23.69
C ALA A 722 -30.79 -10.59 24.92
N ALA A 723 -29.55 -11.06 24.82
CA ALA A 723 -28.47 -10.82 25.76
C ALA A 723 -27.18 -10.44 25.00
N PRO A 724 -26.84 -9.14 24.90
CA PRO A 724 -25.60 -8.70 24.27
C PRO A 724 -24.37 -9.41 24.86
N VAL A 725 -23.36 -9.70 24.04
CA VAL A 725 -22.12 -10.37 24.46
C VAL A 725 -21.51 -9.66 25.69
N GLU A 726 -21.62 -8.34 25.74
CA GLU A 726 -21.17 -7.51 26.86
C GLU A 726 -21.87 -7.88 28.18
N ARG A 727 -23.16 -8.26 28.15
CA ARG A 727 -23.88 -8.68 29.36
C ARG A 727 -23.44 -10.06 29.84
N VAL A 728 -23.10 -10.96 28.92
CA VAL A 728 -22.60 -12.31 29.26
C VAL A 728 -21.21 -12.18 29.91
N ILE A 729 -20.32 -11.39 29.30
CA ILE A 729 -18.99 -11.10 29.85
C ILE A 729 -19.13 -10.43 31.23
N ASP A 730 -19.96 -9.38 31.36
CA ASP A 730 -20.17 -8.68 32.63
C ASP A 730 -20.69 -9.61 33.74
N SER A 731 -21.57 -10.56 33.40
CA SER A 731 -22.09 -11.53 34.37
C SER A 731 -21.04 -12.57 34.79
N LEU A 732 -20.20 -13.03 33.86
CA LEU A 732 -19.11 -13.97 34.14
C LEU A 732 -18.03 -13.34 35.04
N ILE A 733 -17.61 -12.12 34.72
CA ILE A 733 -16.60 -11.39 35.49
C ILE A 733 -17.09 -11.08 36.91
N LYS A 734 -18.36 -10.66 37.09
CA LYS A 734 -18.98 -10.46 38.41
C LYS A 734 -18.94 -11.70 39.31
N ASN A 735 -19.03 -12.89 38.71
CA ASN A 735 -18.98 -14.16 39.44
C ASN A 735 -17.55 -14.72 39.58
N GLY A 736 -16.51 -13.94 39.26
CA GLY A 736 -15.11 -14.29 39.48
C GLY A 736 -14.44 -15.06 38.33
N ALA A 737 -15.04 -15.13 37.15
CA ALA A 737 -14.51 -15.90 36.02
C ALA A 737 -13.34 -15.22 35.31
N SER A 738 -12.53 -16.03 34.61
CA SER A 738 -11.59 -15.58 33.58
C SER A 738 -12.22 -15.73 32.20
N VAL A 739 -12.39 -14.65 31.45
CA VAL A 739 -12.96 -14.64 30.10
C VAL A 739 -11.88 -14.36 29.06
N ILE A 740 -11.82 -15.20 28.02
CA ILE A 740 -10.96 -15.01 26.86
C ILE A 740 -11.81 -14.63 25.67
N LEU A 741 -11.45 -13.53 25.00
CA LEU A 741 -12.00 -13.13 23.73
C LEU A 741 -11.00 -13.47 22.63
N THR A 742 -11.37 -14.39 21.75
CA THR A 742 -10.56 -14.81 20.59
C THR A 742 -11.32 -14.61 19.28
N GLY A 743 -10.61 -14.74 18.16
CA GLY A 743 -11.13 -14.58 16.80
C GLY A 743 -10.11 -13.96 15.86
N ASN A 744 -10.52 -13.62 14.64
CA ASN A 744 -9.68 -12.99 13.62
C ASN A 744 -9.52 -11.48 13.85
N ALA A 745 -8.54 -10.88 13.17
CA ALA A 745 -8.39 -9.43 13.14
C ALA A 745 -9.64 -8.80 12.49
N GLY A 746 -10.31 -7.88 13.20
CA GLY A 746 -11.53 -7.23 12.71
C GLY A 746 -12.85 -7.74 13.30
N ASP A 747 -12.85 -8.81 14.10
CA ASP A 747 -14.07 -9.36 14.74
C ASP A 747 -14.58 -8.56 15.95
N GLY A 748 -13.85 -7.53 16.37
CA GLY A 748 -14.30 -6.60 17.42
C GLY A 748 -13.87 -6.94 18.85
N LYS A 749 -12.87 -7.82 19.06
CA LYS A 749 -12.32 -8.15 20.39
C LYS A 749 -11.89 -6.90 21.18
N THR A 750 -11.00 -6.09 20.61
CA THR A 750 -10.48 -4.85 21.21
C THR A 750 -11.60 -3.81 21.40
N HIS A 751 -12.57 -3.77 20.48
CA HIS A 751 -13.75 -2.91 20.58
C HIS A 751 -14.61 -3.25 21.80
N LEU A 752 -14.90 -4.53 22.04
CA LEU A 752 -15.67 -4.99 23.19
C LEU A 752 -14.96 -4.70 24.52
N ILE A 753 -13.66 -5.01 24.64
CA ILE A 753 -12.91 -4.75 25.87
C ILE A 753 -12.85 -3.25 26.17
N ARG A 754 -12.57 -2.40 25.18
CA ARG A 754 -12.52 -0.93 25.40
C ARG A 754 -13.87 -0.35 25.83
N LEU A 755 -14.99 -0.86 25.29
CA LEU A 755 -16.33 -0.44 25.74
C LEU A 755 -16.61 -0.84 27.19
N MET A 756 -16.11 -2.01 27.60
CA MET A 756 -16.35 -2.57 28.93
C MET A 756 -15.28 -2.17 29.97
N GLU A 757 -14.18 -1.55 29.56
CA GLU A 757 -12.99 -1.32 30.40
C GLU A 757 -13.32 -0.70 31.75
N GLN A 758 -14.14 0.35 31.81
CA GLN A 758 -14.53 0.97 33.07
C GLN A 758 -15.34 0.03 33.98
N LYS A 759 -16.24 -0.79 33.40
CA LYS A 759 -17.03 -1.76 34.17
C LYS A 759 -16.15 -2.88 34.70
N LEU A 760 -15.21 -3.36 33.89
CA LEU A 760 -14.25 -4.40 34.26
C LEU A 760 -13.29 -3.91 35.37
N LYS A 761 -12.80 -2.67 35.27
CA LYS A 761 -11.96 -2.03 36.32
C LYS A 761 -12.71 -1.88 37.64
N ASN A 762 -14.00 -1.50 37.60
CA ASN A 762 -14.84 -1.41 38.80
C ASN A 762 -15.07 -2.77 39.49
N GLN A 763 -14.83 -3.88 38.79
CA GLN A 763 -14.94 -5.24 39.32
C GLN A 763 -13.57 -5.84 39.68
N ASP A 764 -12.53 -5.00 39.71
CA ASP A 764 -11.12 -5.40 39.94
C ASP A 764 -10.68 -6.56 39.04
N ALA A 765 -11.07 -6.53 37.76
CA ALA A 765 -10.63 -7.54 36.79
C ALA A 765 -9.23 -7.23 36.24
N TYR A 766 -8.40 -8.26 36.01
CA TYR A 766 -7.19 -8.18 35.20
C TYR A 766 -7.57 -8.06 33.71
N ILE A 767 -7.17 -6.99 33.04
CA ILE A 767 -7.62 -6.68 31.66
C ILE A 767 -6.43 -6.61 30.72
N VAL A 768 -6.48 -7.37 29.64
CA VAL A 768 -5.50 -7.30 28.54
C VAL A 768 -6.25 -6.95 27.26
N GLN A 769 -5.99 -5.77 26.70
CA GLN A 769 -6.75 -5.23 25.56
C GLN A 769 -6.33 -5.86 24.21
N ASP A 770 -5.05 -6.17 24.07
CA ASP A 770 -4.51 -6.98 22.97
C ASP A 770 -3.24 -7.69 23.41
N ALA A 771 -3.38 -8.96 23.79
CA ALA A 771 -2.25 -9.79 24.19
C ALA A 771 -1.26 -10.05 23.03
N SER A 772 -1.68 -9.82 21.78
CA SER A 772 -0.80 -9.99 20.60
C SER A 772 0.24 -8.86 20.49
N ALA A 773 -0.01 -7.72 21.13
CA ALA A 773 0.90 -6.56 21.18
C ALA A 773 1.84 -6.59 22.40
N GLU A 774 1.64 -7.54 23.31
CA GLU A 774 2.40 -7.72 24.55
C GLU A 774 3.27 -8.98 24.48
N ARG A 775 4.13 -9.14 25.49
CA ARG A 775 4.97 -10.33 25.64
C ARG A 775 4.15 -11.50 26.19
N LEU A 776 3.93 -12.53 25.37
CA LEU A 776 3.07 -13.67 25.72
C LEU A 776 3.51 -14.45 26.98
N ASP A 777 4.81 -14.46 27.30
CA ASP A 777 5.37 -14.99 28.56
C ASP A 777 4.86 -14.24 29.79
N GLU A 778 4.80 -12.91 29.72
CA GLU A 778 4.32 -12.07 30.82
C GLU A 778 2.80 -12.20 30.97
N VAL A 779 2.06 -12.22 29.85
CA VAL A 779 0.60 -12.36 29.83
C VAL A 779 0.15 -13.69 30.47
N VAL A 780 0.79 -14.81 30.11
CA VAL A 780 0.41 -16.13 30.66
C VAL A 780 0.73 -16.25 32.15
N GLN A 781 1.83 -15.66 32.61
CA GLN A 781 2.21 -15.64 34.02
C GLN A 781 1.20 -14.84 34.85
N GLN A 782 0.92 -13.60 34.45
CA GLN A 782 -0.06 -12.75 35.16
C GLN A 782 -1.47 -13.34 35.13
N TRP A 783 -1.83 -14.02 34.05
CA TRP A 783 -3.10 -14.72 33.95
C TRP A 783 -3.18 -15.93 34.91
N ALA A 784 -2.10 -16.71 35.02
CA ALA A 784 -2.02 -17.80 35.99
C ALA A 784 -2.14 -17.29 37.43
N ASP A 785 -1.48 -16.18 37.76
CA ASP A 785 -1.57 -15.54 39.08
C ASP A 785 -3.01 -15.07 39.38
N SER A 786 -3.67 -14.45 38.40
CA SER A 786 -5.08 -14.04 38.51
C SER A 786 -5.99 -15.23 38.85
N LEU A 787 -5.82 -16.36 38.13
CA LEU A 787 -6.57 -17.58 38.38
C LEU A 787 -6.31 -18.17 39.78
N GLN A 788 -5.05 -18.20 40.24
CA GLN A 788 -4.70 -18.71 41.57
C GLN A 788 -5.29 -17.86 42.71
N THR A 789 -5.29 -16.55 42.55
CA THR A 789 -5.87 -15.61 43.53
C THR A 789 -7.40 -15.51 43.48
N GLY A 790 -8.04 -16.17 42.51
CA GLY A 790 -9.49 -16.03 42.27
C GLY A 790 -9.89 -14.64 41.77
N LYS A 791 -8.95 -13.87 41.23
CA LYS A 791 -9.17 -12.55 40.64
C LYS A 791 -9.75 -12.73 39.22
N PRO A 792 -10.88 -12.08 38.88
CA PRO A 792 -11.46 -12.21 37.55
C PRO A 792 -10.55 -11.58 36.49
N SER A 793 -10.62 -12.06 35.25
CA SER A 793 -9.78 -11.55 34.16
C SER A 793 -10.51 -11.51 32.83
N CYS A 794 -10.17 -10.56 31.96
CA CYS A 794 -10.70 -10.43 30.61
C CYS A 794 -9.57 -10.15 29.62
N ILE A 795 -9.27 -11.11 28.76
CA ILE A 795 -8.09 -11.10 27.88
C ILE A 795 -8.54 -11.20 26.42
N ALA A 796 -8.18 -10.23 25.59
CA ALA A 796 -8.32 -10.33 24.13
C ALA A 796 -7.02 -10.79 23.50
N ILE A 797 -7.10 -11.81 22.66
CA ILE A 797 -5.95 -12.38 21.94
C ILE A 797 -6.42 -12.91 20.58
N ASN A 798 -5.58 -12.81 19.54
CA ASN A 798 -5.90 -13.44 18.26
C ASN A 798 -5.73 -14.97 18.33
N GLU A 799 -6.51 -15.73 17.55
CA GLU A 799 -6.52 -17.20 17.64
C GLU A 799 -5.15 -17.83 17.39
N GLY A 800 -4.40 -17.37 16.38
CA GLY A 800 -3.04 -17.85 16.09
C GLY A 800 -2.08 -17.70 17.29
N PRO A 801 -1.84 -16.48 17.79
CA PRO A 801 -1.06 -16.25 19.01
C PRO A 801 -1.55 -17.04 20.24
N LEU A 802 -2.88 -17.23 20.39
CA LEU A 802 -3.43 -18.05 21.47
C LEU A 802 -3.04 -19.53 21.34
N LEU A 803 -3.13 -20.09 20.13
CA LEU A 803 -2.71 -21.47 19.87
C LEU A 803 -1.20 -21.65 20.08
N ASP A 804 -0.40 -20.65 19.74
CA ASP A 804 1.05 -20.68 19.98
C ASP A 804 1.39 -20.59 21.48
N LEU A 805 0.66 -19.76 22.24
CA LEU A 805 0.74 -19.69 23.70
C LEU A 805 0.40 -21.04 24.33
N ILE A 806 -0.70 -21.67 23.90
CA ILE A 806 -1.11 -23.01 24.36
C ILE A 806 -0.03 -24.04 24.06
N LYS A 807 0.45 -24.14 22.80
CA LYS A 807 1.49 -25.11 22.41
C LYS A 807 2.75 -24.99 23.25
N LYS A 808 3.16 -23.75 23.56
CA LYS A 808 4.39 -23.46 24.28
C LYS A 808 4.28 -23.74 25.78
N TYR A 809 3.16 -23.36 26.42
CA TYR A 809 3.06 -23.31 27.88
C TYR A 809 2.06 -24.29 28.50
N ARG A 810 1.34 -25.11 27.71
CA ARG A 810 0.35 -26.08 28.24
C ARG A 810 0.91 -27.09 29.25
N LYS A 811 2.22 -27.37 29.20
CA LYS A 811 2.88 -28.27 30.16
C LYS A 811 3.09 -27.61 31.52
N ASP A 812 3.26 -26.29 31.53
CA ASP A 812 3.58 -25.51 32.72
C ASP A 812 2.31 -24.99 33.40
N TYR A 813 1.24 -24.76 32.62
CA TYR A 813 -0.05 -24.26 33.10
C TYR A 813 -1.23 -25.12 32.64
N GLY A 814 -1.75 -25.95 33.55
CA GLY A 814 -2.81 -26.92 33.25
C GLY A 814 -4.15 -26.32 32.79
N PHE A 815 -4.47 -25.06 33.12
CA PHE A 815 -5.70 -24.42 32.66
C PHE A 815 -5.74 -24.21 31.14
N LEU A 816 -4.58 -24.22 30.46
CA LEU A 816 -4.50 -24.08 29.00
C LEU A 816 -5.07 -25.30 28.26
N GLU A 817 -5.09 -26.49 28.87
CA GLU A 817 -5.79 -27.66 28.31
C GLU A 817 -7.30 -27.42 28.23
N GLU A 818 -7.87 -26.75 29.23
CA GLU A 818 -9.29 -26.39 29.23
C GLU A 818 -9.60 -25.35 28.16
N VAL A 819 -8.72 -24.37 27.96
CA VAL A 819 -8.81 -23.38 26.87
C VAL A 819 -8.76 -24.06 25.51
N GLU A 820 -7.78 -24.94 25.30
CA GLU A 820 -7.64 -25.73 24.08
C GLU A 820 -8.88 -26.59 23.83
N ARG A 821 -9.44 -27.20 24.89
CA ARG A 821 -10.66 -28.02 24.81
C ARG A 821 -11.87 -27.20 24.37
N GLN A 822 -12.06 -25.99 24.93
CA GLN A 822 -13.17 -25.12 24.56
C GLN A 822 -13.04 -24.64 23.11
N LEU A 823 -11.84 -24.23 22.66
CA LEU A 823 -11.57 -23.83 21.26
C LEU A 823 -11.92 -24.95 20.27
N HIS A 824 -11.47 -26.18 20.53
CA HIS A 824 -11.72 -27.31 19.63
C HIS A 824 -13.16 -27.83 19.67
N ARG A 825 -13.97 -27.42 20.65
CA ARG A 825 -15.35 -27.88 20.86
C ARG A 825 -16.37 -26.76 20.78
N SER A 826 -16.03 -25.63 20.16
CA SER A 826 -16.94 -24.49 19.99
C SER A 826 -18.20 -24.82 19.18
N ILE A 827 -18.10 -25.81 18.28
CA ILE A 827 -19.20 -26.36 17.48
C ILE A 827 -19.33 -27.86 17.77
N SER A 828 -20.53 -28.32 18.11
CA SER A 828 -20.92 -29.72 18.16
C SER A 828 -21.77 -30.10 16.93
N TYR A 829 -21.77 -31.36 16.55
CA TYR A 829 -22.57 -31.85 15.43
C TYR A 829 -23.65 -32.80 15.95
N GLU A 830 -24.91 -32.46 15.72
CA GLU A 830 -26.07 -33.22 16.21
C GLU A 830 -26.83 -33.84 15.05
N ALA A 831 -27.30 -35.08 15.22
CA ALA A 831 -28.07 -35.77 14.18
C ALA A 831 -29.44 -35.10 14.02
N LEU A 832 -29.82 -34.79 12.78
CA LEU A 832 -31.04 -34.03 12.44
C LEU A 832 -32.32 -34.66 13.03
N ASP A 833 -32.39 -35.99 13.12
CA ASP A 833 -33.60 -36.72 13.54
C ASP A 833 -33.58 -37.21 14.99
N SER A 834 -32.60 -36.76 15.77
CA SER A 834 -32.51 -37.20 17.17
C SER A 834 -33.67 -36.61 18.00
N LYS A 835 -34.60 -37.45 18.45
CA LYS A 835 -35.82 -37.08 19.21
C LYS A 835 -35.57 -36.35 20.54
N ASN A 836 -34.31 -36.18 20.95
CA ASN A 836 -33.90 -35.57 22.22
C ASN A 836 -33.41 -34.11 22.10
N THR A 837 -33.27 -33.57 20.88
CA THR A 837 -32.68 -32.23 20.66
C THR A 837 -33.53 -31.07 21.21
N ASP A 838 -34.86 -31.19 21.20
CA ASP A 838 -35.71 -30.13 21.73
C ASP A 838 -36.03 -30.27 23.23
N LEU A 839 -36.05 -31.50 23.77
CA LEU A 839 -36.35 -31.75 25.19
C LEU A 839 -35.15 -31.58 26.13
N ALA A 840 -33.92 -31.53 25.60
CA ALA A 840 -32.69 -31.37 26.37
C ALA A 840 -32.01 -30.01 26.19
N ARG A 841 -32.72 -28.97 25.71
CA ARG A 841 -32.23 -27.58 25.71
C ARG A 841 -32.08 -27.08 27.16
N LYS A 842 -31.01 -27.50 27.83
CA LYS A 842 -30.55 -26.89 29.08
C LYS A 842 -30.18 -25.46 28.75
N VAL A 843 -31.07 -24.52 29.05
CA VAL A 843 -30.77 -23.09 29.03
C VAL A 843 -29.52 -22.90 29.88
N TRP A 844 -28.39 -22.60 29.25
CA TRP A 844 -27.14 -22.39 29.96
C TRP A 844 -27.29 -21.15 30.83
N SER A 845 -27.17 -21.32 32.14
CA SER A 845 -27.11 -20.23 33.11
C SER A 845 -25.66 -19.88 33.43
N VAL A 846 -25.42 -18.59 33.68
CA VAL A 846 -24.13 -18.13 34.18
C VAL A 846 -23.91 -18.79 35.57
N PRO A 847 -22.79 -19.46 35.82
CA PRO A 847 -22.51 -20.06 37.13
C PRO A 847 -22.55 -19.00 38.23
N THR A 848 -23.12 -19.34 39.39
CA THR A 848 -23.24 -18.44 40.56
C THR A 848 -21.91 -18.22 41.28
N ASP A 849 -20.95 -19.13 41.13
CA ASP A 849 -19.54 -18.97 41.53
C ASP A 849 -18.66 -19.56 40.42
N ALA A 850 -17.87 -18.70 39.78
CA ALA A 850 -17.03 -19.02 38.63
C ALA A 850 -15.54 -18.77 38.91
N LYS A 851 -15.16 -18.59 40.18
CA LYS A 851 -13.77 -18.35 40.58
C LYS A 851 -12.84 -19.45 40.08
N GLY A 852 -11.74 -19.05 39.45
CA GLY A 852 -10.74 -19.95 38.88
C GLY A 852 -11.19 -20.71 37.63
N GLN A 853 -12.40 -20.45 37.10
CA GLN A 853 -12.89 -21.04 35.85
C GLN A 853 -12.58 -20.14 34.66
N VAL A 854 -12.29 -20.76 33.51
CA VAL A 854 -11.96 -20.07 32.26
C VAL A 854 -13.08 -20.29 31.24
N PHE A 855 -13.52 -19.24 30.56
CA PHE A 855 -14.52 -19.27 29.49
C PHE A 855 -13.96 -18.64 28.22
N VAL A 856 -14.05 -19.36 27.11
CA VAL A 856 -13.60 -18.90 25.80
C VAL A 856 -14.80 -18.43 24.98
N ILE A 857 -14.76 -17.18 24.51
CA ILE A 857 -15.72 -16.62 23.58
C ILE A 857 -14.97 -16.34 22.28
N ASP A 858 -15.21 -17.18 21.29
CA ASP A 858 -14.64 -17.06 19.95
C ASP A 858 -15.56 -16.27 19.03
N LEU A 859 -15.16 -15.04 18.73
CA LEU A 859 -15.91 -14.12 17.88
C LEU A 859 -15.82 -14.49 16.39
N SER A 860 -14.85 -15.30 15.96
CA SER A 860 -14.72 -15.73 14.55
C SER A 860 -15.87 -16.63 14.09
N ILE A 861 -16.54 -17.27 15.05
CA ILE A 861 -17.68 -18.17 14.84
C ILE A 861 -19.00 -17.39 14.84
N ARG A 862 -18.97 -16.07 15.01
CA ARG A 862 -20.15 -15.22 14.91
C ARG A 862 -20.48 -15.00 13.44
N GLN A 863 -21.62 -15.52 12.98
CA GLN A 863 -22.13 -15.19 11.65
C GLN A 863 -22.61 -13.74 11.58
N ASN A 864 -21.80 -12.88 10.97
CA ASN A 864 -22.05 -11.45 10.89
C ASN A 864 -23.04 -11.07 9.77
N LEU A 865 -23.34 -11.95 8.80
CA LEU A 865 -24.24 -11.63 7.69
C LEU A 865 -25.70 -12.09 7.91
N SER A 866 -26.10 -12.40 9.14
CA SER A 866 -27.50 -12.70 9.42
C SER A 866 -28.38 -11.47 9.18
N GLU A 867 -29.64 -11.71 8.78
CA GLU A 867 -30.62 -10.65 8.51
C GLU A 867 -30.72 -9.65 9.68
N GLN A 868 -30.75 -10.16 10.92
CA GLN A 868 -30.80 -9.35 12.13
C GLN A 868 -29.54 -8.49 12.34
N MET A 869 -28.34 -9.04 12.06
CA MET A 869 -27.08 -8.30 12.19
C MET A 869 -27.00 -7.17 11.17
N VAL A 870 -27.30 -7.50 9.91
CA VAL A 870 -27.26 -6.58 8.78
C VAL A 870 -28.24 -5.43 9.00
N GLY A 871 -29.48 -5.74 9.41
CA GLY A 871 -30.48 -4.73 9.76
C GLY A 871 -29.99 -3.80 10.87
N ALA A 872 -29.45 -4.36 11.97
CA ALA A 872 -28.94 -3.56 13.08
C ALA A 872 -27.75 -2.65 12.68
N VAL A 873 -26.86 -3.12 11.80
CA VAL A 873 -25.75 -2.31 11.25
C VAL A 873 -26.29 -1.17 10.39
N LEU A 874 -27.24 -1.47 9.49
CA LEU A 874 -27.84 -0.48 8.60
C LEU A 874 -28.61 0.58 9.38
N ASP A 875 -29.40 0.20 10.39
CA ASP A 875 -30.07 1.14 11.28
C ASP A 875 -29.04 2.07 11.94
N LYS A 876 -27.98 1.50 12.51
CA LYS A 876 -26.93 2.26 13.20
C LYS A 876 -26.23 3.27 12.29
N LEU A 877 -25.88 2.86 11.07
CA LEU A 877 -25.16 3.71 10.10
C LEU A 877 -26.06 4.72 9.39
N THR A 878 -27.38 4.56 9.45
CA THR A 878 -28.34 5.47 8.80
C THR A 878 -29.01 6.44 9.79
N GLU A 879 -28.78 6.31 11.10
CA GLU A 879 -29.27 7.24 12.15
C GLU A 879 -29.05 8.73 11.79
N GLU A 880 -30.03 9.59 12.09
CA GLU A 880 -30.02 11.00 11.66
C GLU A 880 -28.82 11.80 12.19
N ARG A 881 -28.33 11.48 13.40
CA ARG A 881 -27.22 12.19 14.05
C ARG A 881 -25.91 12.19 13.25
N TRP A 882 -25.72 11.24 12.33
CA TRP A 882 -24.54 11.17 11.47
C TRP A 882 -24.61 12.11 10.27
N TYR A 883 -25.80 12.62 9.96
CA TYR A 883 -26.10 13.37 8.73
C TYR A 883 -26.71 14.74 9.05
N GLU A 884 -26.46 15.28 10.23
CA GLU A 884 -26.91 16.62 10.64
C GLU A 884 -26.45 17.67 9.62
N GLY A 885 -25.22 17.57 9.11
CA GLY A 885 -24.69 18.42 8.05
C GLY A 885 -25.40 18.28 6.69
N CYS A 886 -26.11 17.17 6.44
CA CYS A 886 -26.91 17.00 5.21
C CYS A 886 -28.22 17.81 5.23
N ASN A 887 -28.69 18.27 6.40
CA ASN A 887 -29.95 19.03 6.50
C ASN A 887 -29.89 20.42 5.87
N ILE A 888 -28.69 20.99 5.78
CA ILE A 888 -28.43 22.29 5.15
C ILE A 888 -27.87 22.13 3.72
N CYS A 889 -27.79 20.89 3.21
CA CYS A 889 -27.23 20.60 1.91
C CYS A 889 -28.22 20.94 0.78
N PRO A 890 -27.85 21.75 -0.23
CA PRO A 890 -28.75 22.15 -1.31
C PRO A 890 -29.18 20.97 -2.21
N ALA A 891 -28.41 19.88 -2.24
CA ALA A 891 -28.72 18.69 -3.02
C ALA A 891 -29.50 17.63 -2.23
N GLN A 892 -30.02 17.95 -1.04
CA GLN A 892 -30.67 16.95 -0.18
C GLN A 892 -31.79 16.17 -0.90
N SER A 893 -32.57 16.82 -1.76
CA SER A 893 -33.67 16.23 -2.52
C SER A 893 -33.23 15.34 -3.69
N THR A 894 -32.01 15.52 -4.19
CA THR A 894 -31.48 14.77 -5.35
C THR A 894 -30.34 13.83 -5.00
N CYS A 895 -29.71 13.98 -3.84
CA CYS A 895 -28.51 13.25 -3.43
C CYS A 895 -28.74 11.74 -3.25
N GLY A 896 -27.81 10.94 -3.79
CA GLY A 896 -27.77 9.49 -3.63
C GLY A 896 -27.80 9.03 -2.18
N VAL A 897 -27.07 9.70 -1.27
CA VAL A 897 -27.05 9.34 0.16
C VAL A 897 -28.41 9.50 0.82
N THR A 898 -29.15 10.59 0.53
CA THR A 898 -30.50 10.79 1.09
C THR A 898 -31.43 9.64 0.68
N TYR A 899 -31.38 9.24 -0.58
CA TYR A 899 -32.12 8.09 -1.09
C TYR A 899 -31.68 6.79 -0.43
N ASN A 900 -30.38 6.51 -0.45
CA ASN A 900 -29.82 5.26 0.06
C ASN A 900 -30.17 5.07 1.53
N ARG A 901 -30.10 6.13 2.34
CA ARG A 901 -30.49 6.07 3.75
C ARG A 901 -31.98 5.77 3.93
N LYS A 902 -32.86 6.44 3.19
CA LYS A 902 -34.31 6.18 3.25
C LYS A 902 -34.64 4.75 2.83
N ALA A 903 -34.01 4.28 1.75
CA ALA A 903 -34.21 2.93 1.25
C ALA A 903 -33.65 1.88 2.22
N LEU A 904 -32.41 2.04 2.69
CA LEU A 904 -31.74 1.10 3.60
C LEU A 904 -32.31 1.10 5.03
N LYS A 905 -33.14 2.08 5.41
CA LYS A 905 -33.96 2.06 6.64
C LYS A 905 -35.28 1.31 6.47
N HIS A 906 -35.73 1.10 5.24
CA HIS A 906 -37.03 0.48 4.99
C HIS A 906 -36.96 -1.02 5.25
N GLN A 907 -37.87 -1.53 6.08
CA GLN A 907 -37.87 -2.92 6.56
C GLN A 907 -37.71 -3.94 5.40
N LYS A 908 -38.56 -3.88 4.37
CA LYS A 908 -38.46 -4.82 3.23
C LYS A 908 -37.11 -4.78 2.51
N VAL A 909 -36.45 -3.62 2.42
CA VAL A 909 -35.14 -3.50 1.77
C VAL A 909 -34.09 -4.16 2.65
N GLN A 910 -34.11 -3.92 3.96
CA GLN A 910 -33.22 -4.57 4.92
C GLN A 910 -33.39 -6.10 4.92
N GLU A 911 -34.62 -6.60 4.92
CA GLU A 911 -34.92 -8.03 4.83
C GLU A 911 -34.30 -8.65 3.57
N ARG A 912 -34.39 -7.95 2.42
CA ARG A 912 -33.84 -8.42 1.14
C ARG A 912 -32.32 -8.34 1.07
N VAL A 913 -31.73 -7.26 1.56
CA VAL A 913 -30.27 -7.13 1.69
C VAL A 913 -29.74 -8.20 2.65
N GLY A 914 -30.41 -8.41 3.79
CA GLY A 914 -30.11 -9.45 4.77
C GLY A 914 -30.12 -10.85 4.15
N LYS A 915 -31.23 -11.25 3.50
CA LYS A 915 -31.33 -12.54 2.79
C LYS A 915 -30.23 -12.75 1.75
N LEU A 916 -29.90 -11.70 1.00
CA LEU A 916 -28.87 -11.74 -0.02
C LEU A 916 -27.46 -11.95 0.58
N LEU A 917 -27.14 -11.28 1.69
CA LEU A 917 -25.87 -11.46 2.41
C LEU A 917 -25.84 -12.78 3.20
N GLU A 918 -26.96 -13.24 3.72
CA GLU A 918 -27.07 -14.55 4.39
C GLU A 918 -26.75 -15.69 3.42
N ASN A 919 -27.16 -15.59 2.15
CA ASN A 919 -26.76 -16.54 1.10
C ASN A 919 -25.23 -16.60 0.90
N VAL A 920 -24.50 -15.50 1.17
CA VAL A 920 -23.02 -15.52 1.16
C VAL A 920 -22.49 -16.33 2.35
N SER A 921 -23.10 -16.19 3.52
CA SER A 921 -22.74 -17.01 4.70
C SER A 921 -23.03 -18.49 4.48
N VAL A 922 -24.17 -18.83 3.87
CA VAL A 922 -24.55 -20.22 3.57
C VAL A 922 -23.57 -20.90 2.60
N ARG A 923 -22.82 -20.12 1.79
CA ARG A 923 -21.74 -20.63 0.95
C ARG A 923 -20.44 -20.94 1.72
N GLY A 924 -20.41 -20.69 3.03
CA GLY A 924 -19.28 -20.98 3.91
C GLY A 924 -18.28 -19.83 4.06
N GLU A 925 -18.62 -18.64 3.58
CA GLU A 925 -17.71 -17.50 3.63
C GLU A 925 -17.87 -16.70 4.92
N GLN A 926 -16.81 -16.71 5.73
CA GLN A 926 -16.74 -15.88 6.93
C GLN A 926 -16.34 -14.44 6.56
N ILE A 927 -17.12 -13.48 7.07
CA ILE A 927 -16.91 -12.04 6.94
C ILE A 927 -16.79 -11.45 8.35
N THR A 928 -15.72 -10.71 8.57
CA THR A 928 -15.47 -10.03 9.85
C THR A 928 -16.45 -8.88 10.07
N PHE A 929 -16.64 -8.48 11.32
CA PHE A 929 -17.54 -7.36 11.65
C PHE A 929 -17.08 -6.04 10.99
N ARG A 930 -15.76 -5.84 10.87
CA ARG A 930 -15.16 -4.70 10.16
C ARG A 930 -15.54 -4.67 8.68
N GLU A 931 -15.47 -5.81 7.99
CA GLU A 931 -15.82 -5.91 6.58
C GLU A 931 -17.30 -5.62 6.34
N LEU A 932 -18.18 -6.08 7.23
CA LEU A 932 -19.61 -5.74 7.16
C LEU A 932 -19.87 -4.23 7.33
N MET A 933 -19.24 -3.60 8.33
CA MET A 933 -19.36 -2.15 8.55
C MET A 933 -18.84 -1.34 7.34
N ALA A 934 -17.71 -1.76 6.77
CA ALA A 934 -17.15 -1.17 5.57
C ALA A 934 -18.10 -1.34 4.36
N PHE A 935 -18.70 -2.52 4.20
CA PHE A 935 -19.67 -2.81 3.15
C PHE A 935 -20.92 -1.95 3.27
N CYS A 936 -21.54 -1.87 4.45
CA CYS A 936 -22.74 -1.05 4.67
C CYS A 936 -22.45 0.45 4.49
N SER A 937 -21.27 0.93 4.91
CA SER A 937 -20.82 2.30 4.60
C SER A 937 -20.71 2.51 3.09
N PHE A 938 -20.12 1.56 2.35
CA PHE A 938 -20.05 1.63 0.90
C PHE A 938 -21.43 1.60 0.22
N LEU A 939 -22.41 0.86 0.73
CA LEU A 939 -23.77 0.91 0.17
C LEU A 939 -24.35 2.33 0.22
N ILE A 940 -24.11 3.05 1.32
CA ILE A 940 -24.61 4.40 1.54
C ILE A 940 -23.87 5.40 0.64
N PHE A 941 -22.54 5.35 0.60
CA PHE A 941 -21.70 6.39 0.00
C PHE A 941 -21.07 6.02 -1.36
N GLY A 942 -20.91 4.73 -1.68
CA GLY A 942 -20.24 4.23 -2.88
C GLY A 942 -18.74 4.54 -2.94
N ALA A 943 -18.10 4.76 -1.78
CA ALA A 943 -16.76 5.37 -1.65
C ALA A 943 -16.62 6.75 -2.32
N ARG A 944 -17.74 7.46 -2.47
CA ARG A 944 -17.79 8.79 -3.06
C ARG A 944 -17.87 9.87 -1.99
N SER A 945 -17.28 11.01 -2.27
CA SER A 945 -17.47 12.25 -1.52
C SER A 945 -18.84 12.88 -1.79
N CYS A 946 -19.26 13.77 -0.88
CA CYS A 946 -20.52 14.50 -1.05
C CYS A 946 -20.57 15.23 -2.39
N ASP A 947 -19.44 15.74 -2.89
CA ASP A 947 -19.38 16.46 -4.17
C ASP A 947 -19.69 15.53 -5.36
N GLU A 948 -19.15 14.31 -5.40
CA GLU A 948 -19.47 13.34 -6.48
C GLU A 948 -20.92 12.85 -6.38
N LEU A 949 -21.46 12.76 -5.17
CA LEU A 949 -22.87 12.41 -4.95
C LEU A 949 -23.83 13.52 -5.38
N ILE A 950 -23.40 14.78 -5.26
CA ILE A 950 -24.12 15.95 -5.79
C ILE A 950 -24.09 15.93 -7.32
N GLU A 951 -22.92 15.69 -7.92
CA GLU A 951 -22.76 15.59 -9.38
C GLU A 951 -23.60 14.46 -9.99
N LEU A 952 -23.59 13.29 -9.36
CA LEU A 952 -24.39 12.15 -9.81
C LEU A 952 -25.89 12.42 -9.66
N GLY A 953 -26.29 13.29 -8.73
CA GLY A 953 -27.68 13.67 -8.49
C GLY A 953 -28.60 12.45 -8.41
N THR A 954 -29.61 12.41 -9.29
CA THR A 954 -30.60 11.34 -9.33
C THR A 954 -30.15 10.06 -10.04
N SER A 955 -28.91 10.00 -10.53
CA SER A 955 -28.37 8.86 -11.27
C SER A 955 -28.45 7.55 -10.49
N GLU A 956 -28.82 6.49 -11.21
CA GLU A 956 -28.87 5.11 -10.73
C GLU A 956 -27.49 4.60 -10.27
N LEU A 957 -26.39 5.21 -10.75
CA LEU A 957 -25.01 4.87 -10.35
C LEU A 957 -24.68 5.25 -8.89
N ALA A 958 -25.41 6.21 -8.30
CA ALA A 958 -25.22 6.63 -6.91
C ALA A 958 -26.01 5.77 -5.90
N ARG A 959 -26.84 4.84 -6.38
CA ARG A 959 -27.84 4.13 -5.58
C ARG A 959 -27.27 2.87 -4.92
N TYR A 960 -27.76 2.55 -3.72
CA TYR A 960 -27.25 1.44 -2.91
C TYR A 960 -27.29 0.10 -3.65
N TYR A 961 -28.34 -0.17 -4.43
CA TYR A 961 -28.47 -1.39 -5.20
C TYR A 961 -27.47 -1.48 -6.36
N THR A 962 -26.93 -0.37 -6.84
CA THR A 962 -25.83 -0.36 -7.82
C THR A 962 -24.48 -0.48 -7.10
N ASN A 963 -24.29 0.29 -6.02
CA ASN A 963 -23.08 0.23 -5.20
C ASN A 963 -22.82 -1.19 -4.65
N MET A 964 -23.87 -1.96 -4.38
CA MET A 964 -23.75 -3.32 -3.87
C MET A 964 -22.96 -4.28 -4.78
N PHE A 965 -23.02 -4.07 -6.10
CA PHE A 965 -22.43 -4.99 -7.08
C PHE A 965 -21.32 -4.35 -7.92
N LYS A 966 -21.21 -3.02 -7.92
CA LYS A 966 -20.29 -2.26 -8.77
C LYS A 966 -19.28 -1.45 -7.93
N ASP A 967 -18.02 -1.40 -8.38
CA ASP A 967 -16.93 -0.57 -7.84
C ASP A 967 -16.47 -0.86 -6.38
N GLY A 968 -17.14 -1.76 -5.66
CA GLY A 968 -16.76 -2.22 -4.32
C GLY A 968 -15.63 -3.27 -4.35
N ASP A 969 -14.61 -3.06 -3.51
CA ASP A 969 -13.49 -3.97 -3.28
C ASP A 969 -13.66 -4.70 -1.96
N GLY A 970 -13.42 -6.01 -1.95
CA GLY A 970 -13.42 -6.84 -0.75
C GLY A 970 -14.13 -8.17 -0.97
N LYS A 971 -13.84 -9.12 -0.07
CA LYS A 971 -14.33 -10.50 -0.16
C LYS A 971 -15.85 -10.59 -0.32
N LEU A 972 -16.60 -9.79 0.44
CA LEU A 972 -18.06 -9.76 0.37
C LEU A 972 -18.58 -9.29 -1.01
N PHE A 973 -17.97 -8.27 -1.61
CA PHE A 973 -18.35 -7.79 -2.94
C PHE A 973 -18.05 -8.82 -4.04
N ASP A 974 -16.92 -9.52 -3.92
CA ASP A 974 -16.54 -10.58 -4.87
C ASP A 974 -17.55 -11.73 -4.84
N GLU A 975 -17.98 -12.15 -3.65
CA GLU A 975 -18.99 -13.20 -3.51
C GLU A 975 -20.36 -12.80 -4.05
N LEU A 976 -20.77 -11.55 -3.88
CA LEU A 976 -22.01 -11.04 -4.46
C LEU A 976 -22.00 -11.06 -5.98
N ARG A 977 -20.86 -10.73 -6.60
CA ARG A 977 -20.67 -10.80 -8.06
C ARG A 977 -20.61 -12.22 -8.59
N LYS A 978 -20.24 -13.22 -7.77
CA LYS A 978 -20.24 -14.65 -8.12
C LYS A 978 -21.64 -15.26 -8.10
N GLY A 979 -22.55 -14.70 -8.91
CA GLY A 979 -23.87 -15.28 -9.21
C GLY A 979 -24.94 -15.08 -8.13
N ILE A 980 -24.79 -14.08 -7.25
CA ILE A 980 -25.83 -13.65 -6.30
C ILE A 980 -26.53 -12.37 -6.79
N ASP A 981 -25.90 -11.63 -7.72
CA ASP A 981 -26.51 -10.46 -8.37
C ASP A 981 -27.85 -10.82 -9.05
N PRO A 982 -28.96 -10.13 -8.72
CA PRO A 982 -30.25 -10.33 -9.37
C PRO A 982 -30.21 -10.26 -10.91
N VAL A 983 -29.29 -9.48 -11.48
CA VAL A 983 -29.13 -9.35 -12.95
C VAL A 983 -28.74 -10.69 -13.58
N SER A 984 -27.92 -11.50 -12.90
CA SER A 984 -27.41 -12.78 -13.41
C SER A 984 -28.48 -13.87 -13.54
N ARG A 985 -29.70 -13.63 -13.03
CA ARG A 985 -30.82 -14.58 -13.03
C ARG A 985 -31.89 -14.16 -14.03
N THR A 986 -32.13 -14.95 -15.06
CA THR A 986 -33.16 -14.66 -16.08
C THR A 986 -34.55 -15.06 -15.58
N HIS A 987 -35.51 -14.14 -15.65
CA HIS A 987 -36.94 -14.41 -15.43
C HIS A 987 -37.74 -13.84 -16.60
N ALA A 988 -37.98 -14.67 -17.62
CA ALA A 988 -38.51 -14.25 -18.93
C ALA A 988 -39.68 -13.25 -18.87
N LYS A 989 -40.70 -13.50 -18.03
CA LYS A 989 -41.87 -12.60 -17.93
C LYS A 989 -41.59 -11.25 -17.27
N VAL A 990 -40.63 -11.19 -16.35
CA VAL A 990 -40.28 -9.96 -15.61
C VAL A 990 -39.28 -9.18 -16.44
N ASP A 991 -38.27 -9.85 -16.98
CA ASP A 991 -37.28 -9.26 -17.88
C ASP A 991 -37.94 -8.59 -19.09
N GLU A 992 -38.89 -9.27 -19.74
CA GLU A 992 -39.66 -8.72 -20.87
C GLU A 992 -40.48 -7.48 -20.48
N LYS A 993 -41.16 -7.50 -19.33
CA LYS A 993 -41.95 -6.36 -18.84
C LYS A 993 -41.08 -5.16 -18.50
N LEU A 994 -39.97 -5.39 -17.80
CA LEU A 994 -39.01 -4.34 -17.47
C LEU A 994 -38.39 -3.75 -18.74
N TRP A 995 -38.05 -4.59 -19.72
CA TRP A 995 -37.49 -4.17 -21.00
C TRP A 995 -38.45 -3.30 -21.81
N LYS A 996 -39.74 -3.67 -21.83
CA LYS A 996 -40.81 -2.90 -22.50
C LYS A 996 -41.30 -1.68 -21.71
N GLY A 997 -40.86 -1.49 -20.47
CA GLY A 997 -41.38 -0.43 -19.60
C GLY A 997 -42.81 -0.70 -19.10
N GLU A 998 -43.28 -1.95 -19.11
CA GLU A 998 -44.62 -2.36 -18.69
C GLU A 998 -44.70 -2.60 -17.17
N PHE A 999 -44.56 -1.53 -16.38
CA PHE A 999 -44.70 -1.55 -14.93
C PHE A 999 -45.28 -0.24 -14.38
N SER A 1000 -45.82 -0.27 -13.16
CA SER A 1000 -46.29 0.94 -12.48
C SER A 1000 -45.17 1.58 -11.66
N SER A 1001 -44.91 2.86 -11.88
CA SER A 1001 -43.98 3.65 -11.06
C SER A 1001 -44.43 3.73 -9.59
N ASP A 1002 -45.74 3.63 -9.32
CA ASP A 1002 -46.30 3.70 -7.98
C ASP A 1002 -46.00 2.48 -7.11
N ASP A 1003 -45.59 1.37 -7.73
CA ASP A 1003 -45.16 0.18 -7.01
C ASP A 1003 -43.78 0.36 -6.33
N PHE A 1004 -43.06 1.45 -6.63
CA PHE A 1004 -41.77 1.78 -6.03
C PHE A 1004 -41.93 2.81 -4.89
N PRO A 1005 -41.45 2.51 -3.68
CA PRO A 1005 -41.73 3.32 -2.49
C PRO A 1005 -40.87 4.59 -2.32
N PHE A 1006 -39.85 4.81 -3.15
CA PHE A 1006 -38.88 5.91 -2.98
C PHE A 1006 -38.77 6.83 -4.20
N GLU A 1007 -38.66 8.14 -3.94
CA GLU A 1007 -38.44 9.15 -4.98
C GLU A 1007 -36.96 9.35 -5.31
N PRO A 1008 -36.59 9.55 -6.59
CA PRO A 1008 -37.47 9.61 -7.75
C PRO A 1008 -37.95 8.22 -8.19
N LYS A 1009 -39.23 8.08 -8.53
CA LYS A 1009 -39.79 6.84 -9.09
C LYS A 1009 -39.18 6.48 -10.46
N PRO A 1010 -39.05 5.19 -10.80
CA PRO A 1010 -38.57 4.77 -12.11
C PRO A 1010 -39.59 5.10 -13.20
N ILE A 1011 -39.13 5.54 -14.36
CA ILE A 1011 -39.99 5.94 -15.49
C ILE A 1011 -40.29 4.70 -16.35
N PRO A 1012 -41.57 4.41 -16.68
CA PRO A 1012 -41.97 3.26 -17.47
C PRO A 1012 -41.79 3.55 -18.96
N THR A 1013 -40.54 3.51 -19.41
CA THR A 1013 -40.15 3.75 -20.81
C THR A 1013 -39.56 2.48 -21.43
N PRO A 1014 -39.99 2.08 -22.64
CA PRO A 1014 -39.39 0.95 -23.34
C PRO A 1014 -37.89 1.18 -23.59
N LEU A 1015 -37.04 0.25 -23.19
CA LEU A 1015 -35.59 0.39 -23.31
C LEU A 1015 -35.11 0.33 -24.77
N ASP A 1016 -35.90 -0.27 -25.67
CA ASP A 1016 -35.67 -0.28 -27.11
C ASP A 1016 -35.85 1.09 -27.77
N SER A 1017 -36.66 1.97 -27.17
CA SER A 1017 -36.92 3.32 -27.71
C SER A 1017 -35.70 4.24 -27.63
N HIS A 1018 -34.68 3.86 -26.85
CA HIS A 1018 -33.40 4.57 -26.81
C HIS A 1018 -32.59 4.43 -28.12
N GLN A 1019 -32.91 3.48 -29.01
CA GLN A 1019 -32.20 3.35 -30.29
C GLN A 1019 -32.33 4.58 -31.21
N GLU A 1020 -33.39 5.38 -31.10
CA GLU A 1020 -33.61 6.55 -31.97
C GLU A 1020 -32.90 7.84 -31.52
N LYS A 1021 -32.40 7.90 -30.27
CA LYS A 1021 -31.69 9.07 -29.72
C LYS A 1021 -30.26 8.79 -29.23
N VAL A 1022 -29.78 7.55 -29.30
CA VAL A 1022 -28.42 7.20 -28.89
C VAL A 1022 -27.42 7.55 -30.00
N THR A 1023 -26.55 8.52 -29.73
CA THR A 1023 -25.32 8.72 -30.51
C THR A 1023 -24.50 7.43 -30.52
N LYS A 1024 -23.85 7.12 -31.65
CA LYS A 1024 -23.12 5.87 -31.99
C LYS A 1024 -22.11 5.27 -30.98
N ASN A 1025 -21.93 5.81 -29.77
CA ASN A 1025 -20.84 5.44 -28.86
C ASN A 1025 -21.22 4.72 -27.55
N ASP A 1026 -22.49 4.46 -27.20
CA ASP A 1026 -22.82 3.63 -26.02
C ASP A 1026 -23.89 2.58 -26.35
N ALA A 1027 -23.47 1.53 -27.07
CA ALA A 1027 -24.32 0.40 -27.45
C ALA A 1027 -24.90 -0.36 -26.22
N ASP A 1028 -24.30 -0.18 -25.04
CA ASP A 1028 -24.66 -0.87 -23.80
C ASP A 1028 -25.59 -0.05 -22.89
N ALA A 1029 -25.97 1.18 -23.26
CA ALA A 1029 -26.81 2.04 -22.41
C ALA A 1029 -28.17 1.42 -22.03
N PRO A 1030 -28.94 0.78 -22.96
CA PRO A 1030 -30.17 0.08 -22.61
C PRO A 1030 -29.94 -1.08 -21.63
N LEU A 1031 -28.82 -1.80 -21.79
CA LEU A 1031 -28.45 -2.90 -20.92
C LEU A 1031 -28.14 -2.40 -19.51
N LYS A 1032 -27.35 -1.31 -19.38
CA LYS A 1032 -27.04 -0.69 -18.08
C LYS A 1032 -28.30 -0.17 -17.37
N ALA A 1033 -29.24 0.41 -18.12
CA ALA A 1033 -30.53 0.86 -17.58
C ALA A 1033 -31.39 -0.33 -17.12
N PHE A 1034 -31.42 -1.41 -17.90
CA PHE A 1034 -32.07 -2.65 -17.52
C PHE A 1034 -31.48 -3.25 -16.24
N GLU A 1035 -30.15 -3.31 -16.12
CA GLU A 1035 -29.47 -3.82 -14.93
C GLU A 1035 -29.86 -3.04 -13.67
N ALA A 1036 -29.83 -1.70 -13.74
CA ALA A 1036 -30.21 -0.83 -12.62
C ALA A 1036 -31.68 -1.03 -12.25
N LEU A 1037 -32.59 -1.02 -13.23
CA LEU A 1037 -34.02 -1.20 -13.01
C LEU A 1037 -34.35 -2.59 -12.43
N LYS A 1038 -33.67 -3.64 -12.89
CA LYS A 1038 -33.85 -5.01 -12.38
C LYS A 1038 -33.35 -5.16 -10.95
N ARG A 1039 -32.20 -4.58 -10.60
CA ARG A 1039 -31.71 -4.52 -9.22
C ARG A 1039 -32.67 -3.73 -8.34
N ARG A 1040 -33.14 -2.57 -8.80
CA ARG A 1040 -34.14 -1.75 -8.09
C ARG A 1040 -35.45 -2.49 -7.86
N TRP A 1041 -35.96 -3.19 -8.88
CA TRP A 1041 -37.14 -4.04 -8.77
C TRP A 1041 -36.94 -5.11 -7.70
N PHE A 1042 -35.80 -5.79 -7.70
CA PHE A 1042 -35.49 -6.81 -6.70
C PHE A 1042 -35.56 -6.26 -5.27
N PHE A 1043 -34.93 -5.12 -4.99
CA PHE A 1043 -34.88 -4.60 -3.61
C PHE A 1043 -36.13 -3.82 -3.18
N GLU A 1044 -36.87 -3.21 -4.11
CA GLU A 1044 -37.90 -2.23 -3.76
C GLU A 1044 -39.33 -2.65 -4.13
N HIS A 1045 -39.51 -3.48 -5.17
CA HIS A 1045 -40.84 -3.80 -5.70
C HIS A 1045 -41.58 -4.86 -4.85
N PRO A 1046 -42.92 -4.77 -4.65
CA PRO A 1046 -43.69 -5.76 -3.89
C PRO A 1046 -43.61 -7.19 -4.43
N ASP A 1047 -43.76 -7.36 -5.76
CA ASP A 1047 -43.73 -8.67 -6.45
C ASP A 1047 -42.32 -9.26 -6.69
N SER A 1048 -41.29 -8.76 -6.01
CA SER A 1048 -39.89 -9.16 -6.24
C SER A 1048 -39.58 -10.61 -5.84
N ASP A 1049 -40.39 -11.24 -4.98
CA ASP A 1049 -40.16 -12.62 -4.49
C ASP A 1049 -40.15 -13.64 -5.65
N ARG A 1050 -40.68 -13.25 -6.82
CA ARG A 1050 -40.61 -14.02 -8.07
C ARG A 1050 -39.20 -14.07 -8.69
N LEU A 1051 -38.29 -13.16 -8.32
CA LEU A 1051 -36.89 -13.12 -8.78
C LEU A 1051 -35.94 -13.90 -7.87
N THR A 1052 -36.43 -14.51 -6.78
CA THR A 1052 -35.65 -15.41 -5.92
C THR A 1052 -36.02 -16.89 -6.12
N PRO A 1053 -35.71 -17.54 -7.26
CA PRO A 1053 -35.61 -18.98 -7.29
C PRO A 1053 -34.25 -19.38 -6.70
N ARG A 1054 -34.23 -20.14 -5.61
CA ARG A 1054 -33.01 -20.81 -5.13
C ARG A 1054 -32.35 -21.58 -6.27
N THR A 1055 -31.03 -21.72 -6.26
CA THR A 1055 -30.35 -22.61 -7.21
C THR A 1055 -30.77 -24.05 -6.92
N LYS A 1056 -30.66 -24.96 -7.90
CA LYS A 1056 -30.94 -26.39 -7.67
C LYS A 1056 -30.12 -26.97 -6.50
N ALA A 1057 -28.92 -26.45 -6.25
CA ALA A 1057 -28.10 -26.84 -5.12
C ALA A 1057 -28.61 -26.28 -3.78
N GLU A 1058 -29.10 -25.03 -3.78
CA GLU A 1058 -29.74 -24.42 -2.60
C GLU A 1058 -31.06 -25.12 -2.25
N ASP A 1059 -31.89 -25.43 -3.24
CA ASP A 1059 -33.12 -26.22 -3.04
C ASP A 1059 -32.80 -27.62 -2.48
N PHE A 1060 -31.78 -28.28 -3.06
CA PHE A 1060 -31.39 -29.60 -2.61
C PHE A 1060 -30.76 -29.58 -1.20
N PHE A 1061 -30.00 -28.54 -0.86
CA PHE A 1061 -29.47 -28.37 0.50
C PHE A 1061 -30.58 -28.26 1.53
N GLU A 1062 -31.65 -27.56 1.19
CA GLU A 1062 -32.81 -27.36 2.06
C GLU A 1062 -33.67 -28.63 2.15
N GLU A 1063 -33.81 -29.39 1.05
CA GLU A 1063 -34.40 -30.72 1.06
C GLU A 1063 -33.65 -31.68 2.01
N LEU A 1064 -32.31 -31.63 2.04
CA LEU A 1064 -31.51 -32.45 2.96
C LEU A 1064 -31.67 -32.04 4.44
N ARG A 1065 -32.10 -30.81 4.70
CA ARG A 1065 -32.36 -30.29 6.05
C ARG A 1065 -33.81 -30.46 6.48
N ASP A 1066 -34.73 -30.71 5.55
CA ASP A 1066 -36.16 -30.84 5.82
C ASP A 1066 -36.46 -32.10 6.65
N THR A 1067 -36.69 -31.90 7.96
CA THR A 1067 -37.02 -32.97 8.90
C THR A 1067 -38.44 -33.52 8.70
N ASN A 1068 -39.26 -32.91 7.84
CA ASN A 1068 -40.54 -33.52 7.45
C ASN A 1068 -40.32 -34.76 6.55
N GLN A 1069 -39.14 -34.90 5.95
CA GLN A 1069 -38.74 -36.10 5.21
C GLN A 1069 -37.95 -37.07 6.09
N THR A 1070 -38.13 -38.38 5.84
CA THR A 1070 -37.36 -39.41 6.55
C THR A 1070 -35.86 -39.27 6.28
N THR A 1071 -35.02 -39.56 7.28
CA THR A 1071 -33.55 -39.58 7.14
C THR A 1071 -33.11 -40.37 5.92
N GLN A 1072 -33.77 -41.51 5.72
CA GLN A 1072 -33.45 -42.44 4.64
C GLN A 1072 -33.75 -41.85 3.26
N SER A 1073 -34.86 -41.12 3.10
CA SER A 1073 -35.17 -40.43 1.84
C SER A 1073 -34.07 -39.43 1.46
N ARG A 1074 -33.68 -38.59 2.42
CA ARG A 1074 -32.67 -37.54 2.24
C ARG A 1074 -31.30 -38.12 1.92
N VAL A 1075 -30.86 -39.11 2.71
CA VAL A 1075 -29.58 -39.80 2.48
C VAL A 1075 -29.59 -40.51 1.13
N SER A 1076 -30.65 -41.26 0.80
CA SER A 1076 -30.77 -41.98 -0.47
C SER A 1076 -30.71 -41.05 -1.70
N ASN A 1077 -31.34 -39.87 -1.62
CA ASN A 1077 -31.24 -38.86 -2.68
C ASN A 1077 -29.80 -38.33 -2.84
N LEU A 1078 -29.09 -38.08 -1.74
CA LEU A 1078 -27.68 -37.65 -1.79
C LEU A 1078 -26.75 -38.74 -2.34
N LEU A 1079 -26.94 -40.00 -1.91
CA LEU A 1079 -26.13 -41.13 -2.36
C LEU A 1079 -26.25 -41.36 -3.87
N ARG A 1080 -27.42 -41.12 -4.46
CA ARG A 1080 -27.62 -41.19 -5.92
C ARG A 1080 -26.63 -40.33 -6.67
N TYR A 1081 -26.42 -39.08 -6.23
CA TYR A 1081 -25.48 -38.16 -6.88
C TYR A 1081 -24.02 -38.50 -6.56
N LEU A 1082 -23.71 -38.95 -5.34
CA LEU A 1082 -22.36 -39.37 -4.96
C LEU A 1082 -21.88 -40.59 -5.75
N ASN A 1083 -22.72 -41.61 -5.91
CA ASN A 1083 -22.41 -42.79 -6.72
C ASN A 1083 -22.16 -42.40 -8.19
N ARG A 1084 -23.04 -41.56 -8.77
CA ARG A 1084 -22.85 -41.04 -10.14
C ARG A 1084 -21.55 -40.26 -10.31
N PHE A 1085 -21.13 -39.50 -9.29
CA PHE A 1085 -19.87 -38.76 -9.32
C PHE A 1085 -18.65 -39.71 -9.32
N LEU A 1086 -18.67 -40.74 -8.47
CA LEU A 1086 -17.60 -41.73 -8.38
C LEU A 1086 -17.53 -42.63 -9.62
N TYR A 1087 -18.67 -42.97 -10.22
CA TYR A 1087 -18.75 -43.76 -11.45
C TYR A 1087 -20.00 -43.42 -12.30
N ALA A 1088 -19.77 -42.85 -13.48
CA ALA A 1088 -20.83 -42.39 -14.38
C ALA A 1088 -21.70 -43.51 -14.99
N GLY A 1089 -21.21 -44.75 -15.01
CA GLY A 1089 -21.94 -45.92 -15.52
C GLY A 1089 -22.87 -46.57 -14.48
N GLU A 1090 -22.91 -46.05 -13.25
CA GLU A 1090 -23.75 -46.60 -12.19
C GLU A 1090 -25.22 -46.28 -12.43
N LYS A 1091 -26.05 -47.31 -12.63
CA LYS A 1091 -27.51 -47.14 -12.67
C LYS A 1091 -27.97 -46.76 -11.26
N ASN A 1092 -28.59 -45.58 -11.10
CA ASN A 1092 -29.24 -45.03 -9.89
C ASN A 1092 -29.40 -46.07 -8.76
N CYS A 1093 -28.40 -46.22 -7.89
CA CYS A 1093 -28.46 -47.09 -6.72
C CYS A 1093 -28.52 -46.21 -5.46
N PRO A 1094 -29.72 -45.82 -5.00
CA PRO A 1094 -29.87 -44.89 -3.89
C PRO A 1094 -29.69 -45.56 -2.51
N ASP A 1095 -29.79 -46.89 -2.43
CA ASP A 1095 -29.86 -47.61 -1.15
C ASP A 1095 -28.50 -47.97 -0.55
N ARG A 1096 -27.42 -47.87 -1.33
CA ARG A 1096 -26.05 -48.19 -0.89
C ARG A 1096 -25.05 -47.23 -1.51
N LEU A 1097 -24.05 -46.80 -0.74
CA LEU A 1097 -22.89 -46.05 -1.24
C LEU A 1097 -21.81 -47.05 -1.65
N ARG A 1098 -21.46 -47.11 -2.94
CA ARG A 1098 -20.43 -48.01 -3.44
C ARG A 1098 -19.04 -47.42 -3.22
N LEU A 1099 -18.14 -48.18 -2.60
CA LEU A 1099 -16.80 -47.70 -2.23
C LEU A 1099 -15.76 -48.11 -3.27
N TRP A 1100 -15.03 -47.14 -3.81
CA TRP A 1100 -14.07 -47.36 -4.90
C TRP A 1100 -12.63 -47.14 -4.44
N THR A 1101 -11.74 -48.08 -4.70
CA THR A 1101 -10.32 -47.97 -4.39
C THR A 1101 -9.51 -47.72 -5.66
N GLN A 1102 -8.64 -46.71 -5.65
CA GLN A 1102 -7.72 -46.43 -6.77
C GLN A 1102 -6.51 -47.37 -6.72
N LEU A 1103 -6.17 -47.98 -7.87
CA LEU A 1103 -4.99 -48.84 -7.99
C LEU A 1103 -3.85 -48.09 -8.67
N ALA A 1104 -2.87 -47.59 -7.89
CA ALA A 1104 -1.68 -46.94 -8.43
C ALA A 1104 -0.39 -47.64 -7.98
N TYR A 1105 0.47 -48.03 -8.92
CA TYR A 1105 1.81 -48.58 -8.64
C TYR A 1105 2.82 -47.50 -8.20
N SER A 1106 2.53 -46.23 -8.49
CA SER A 1106 3.34 -45.09 -8.08
C SER A 1106 2.43 -43.93 -7.68
N PRO A 1107 2.65 -43.29 -6.52
CA PRO A 1107 1.83 -42.16 -6.05
C PRO A 1107 1.91 -40.91 -6.96
N ARG A 1108 2.85 -40.88 -7.93
CA ARG A 1108 2.98 -39.80 -8.92
C ARG A 1108 2.17 -40.02 -10.21
N ASN A 1109 1.69 -41.25 -10.45
CA ASN A 1109 0.92 -41.56 -11.64
C ASN A 1109 -0.58 -41.45 -11.35
N LYS A 1110 -1.30 -40.64 -12.13
CA LYS A 1110 -2.77 -40.63 -12.14
C LYS A 1110 -3.24 -41.98 -12.70
N ALA A 1111 -3.36 -42.99 -11.84
CA ALA A 1111 -3.88 -44.27 -12.26
C ALA A 1111 -5.31 -44.10 -12.79
N LYS A 1112 -5.56 -44.69 -13.96
CA LYS A 1112 -6.89 -44.67 -14.59
C LYS A 1112 -7.79 -45.81 -14.10
N ALA A 1113 -7.30 -46.79 -13.34
CA ALA A 1113 -8.10 -47.95 -12.93
C ALA A 1113 -8.63 -47.81 -11.49
N MET A 1114 -9.94 -47.99 -11.31
CA MET A 1114 -10.60 -48.04 -10.00
C MET A 1114 -11.25 -49.41 -9.81
N VAL A 1115 -11.25 -49.91 -8.58
CA VAL A 1115 -11.85 -51.20 -8.22
C VAL A 1115 -12.82 -51.01 -7.06
N SER A 1116 -14.01 -51.59 -7.16
CA SER A 1116 -14.97 -51.64 -6.06
C SER A 1116 -15.38 -53.07 -5.76
N GLY A 1117 -15.42 -53.40 -4.47
CA GLY A 1117 -16.01 -54.63 -3.95
C GLY A 1117 -16.66 -54.45 -2.58
N ARG A 1118 -16.82 -53.22 -2.10
CA ARG A 1118 -17.41 -52.86 -0.80
C ARG A 1118 -18.48 -51.81 -1.02
N ASP A 1119 -19.50 -51.81 -0.18
CA ASP A 1119 -20.51 -50.77 -0.14
C ASP A 1119 -20.96 -50.52 1.31
N VAL A 1120 -21.69 -49.42 1.52
CA VAL A 1120 -22.29 -49.05 2.80
C VAL A 1120 -23.80 -48.86 2.61
N PRO A 1121 -24.67 -49.59 3.33
CA PRO A 1121 -26.11 -49.35 3.29
C PRO A 1121 -26.48 -47.94 3.74
N SER A 1122 -27.45 -47.30 3.08
CA SER A 1122 -27.93 -45.95 3.44
C SER A 1122 -28.40 -45.84 4.88
N LEU A 1123 -28.95 -46.94 5.44
CA LEU A 1123 -29.36 -47.06 6.85
C LEU A 1123 -28.22 -46.89 7.88
N LYS A 1124 -26.96 -46.98 7.46
CA LYS A 1124 -25.79 -46.79 8.33
C LYS A 1124 -25.23 -45.37 8.27
N LEU A 1125 -25.83 -44.47 7.48
CA LEU A 1125 -25.37 -43.10 7.28
C LEU A 1125 -26.44 -42.11 7.73
N PHE A 1126 -26.00 -41.05 8.40
CA PHE A 1126 -26.84 -40.03 9.00
C PHE A 1126 -26.36 -38.63 8.60
N LEU A 1127 -27.27 -37.66 8.67
CA LEU A 1127 -27.00 -36.26 8.44
C LEU A 1127 -26.93 -35.50 9.77
N TYR A 1128 -25.88 -34.70 9.93
CA TYR A 1128 -25.60 -33.95 11.14
C TYR A 1128 -25.50 -32.45 10.86
N GLU A 1129 -26.06 -31.65 11.77
CA GLU A 1129 -26.06 -30.19 11.69
C GLU A 1129 -25.08 -29.59 12.72
N PRO A 1130 -24.33 -28.52 12.37
CA PRO A 1130 -23.49 -27.80 13.31
C PRO A 1130 -24.34 -27.03 14.34
N ARG A 1131 -23.94 -27.11 15.61
CA ARG A 1131 -24.57 -26.46 16.76
C ARG A 1131 -23.51 -25.76 17.60
N LEU A 1132 -23.79 -24.52 18.01
CA LEU A 1132 -22.91 -23.80 18.94
C LEU A 1132 -22.99 -24.43 20.32
N THR A 1133 -21.90 -24.31 21.09
CA THR A 1133 -21.98 -24.62 22.53
C THR A 1133 -23.00 -23.72 23.24
N PRO A 1134 -23.61 -24.15 24.35
CA PRO A 1134 -24.64 -23.37 25.04
C PRO A 1134 -24.21 -21.96 25.48
N LEU A 1135 -22.91 -21.74 25.77
CA LEU A 1135 -22.34 -20.43 26.06
C LEU A 1135 -22.37 -19.52 24.82
N LEU A 1136 -21.88 -20.02 23.67
CA LEU A 1136 -21.82 -19.26 22.42
C LEU A 1136 -23.21 -19.04 21.83
N GLU A 1137 -24.11 -20.01 21.96
CA GLU A 1137 -25.53 -19.87 21.59
C GLU A 1137 -26.20 -18.75 22.41
N ARG A 1138 -25.88 -18.61 23.71
CA ARG A 1138 -26.36 -17.48 24.51
C ARG A 1138 -25.77 -16.14 24.07
N CYS A 1139 -24.54 -16.11 23.58
CA CYS A 1139 -23.87 -14.90 23.10
C CYS A 1139 -24.39 -14.45 21.73
N PHE A 1140 -24.56 -15.38 20.80
CA PHE A 1140 -24.80 -15.08 19.38
C PHE A 1140 -26.22 -15.42 18.90
N GLY A 1141 -27.00 -16.19 19.67
CA GLY A 1141 -28.30 -16.69 19.24
C GLY A 1141 -28.20 -17.81 18.20
N THR A 1142 -29.33 -18.09 17.55
CA THR A 1142 -29.40 -19.00 16.40
C THR A 1142 -28.69 -18.38 15.20
N GLN A 1143 -27.82 -19.15 14.55
CA GLN A 1143 -27.05 -18.69 13.40
C GLN A 1143 -27.42 -19.47 12.12
N PRO A 1144 -27.26 -18.87 10.92
CA PRO A 1144 -27.43 -19.58 9.66
C PRO A 1144 -26.44 -20.75 9.53
N ILE A 1145 -26.89 -21.81 8.87
CA ILE A 1145 -26.14 -23.05 8.68
C ILE A 1145 -25.58 -23.08 7.25
N ASP A 1146 -24.26 -23.17 7.16
CA ASP A 1146 -23.49 -23.19 5.90
C ASP A 1146 -23.17 -24.61 5.41
N HIS A 1147 -23.34 -25.61 6.26
CA HIS A 1147 -23.06 -27.00 5.91
C HIS A 1147 -23.76 -28.01 6.83
N ILE A 1148 -23.85 -29.25 6.34
CA ILE A 1148 -24.19 -30.45 7.12
C ILE A 1148 -23.12 -31.52 6.91
N TRP A 1149 -23.03 -32.51 7.79
CA TRP A 1149 -22.13 -33.65 7.62
C TRP A 1149 -22.91 -34.92 7.30
N LEU A 1150 -22.40 -35.71 6.35
CA LEU A 1150 -22.80 -37.10 6.13
C LEU A 1150 -21.78 -38.03 6.80
N GLY A 1151 -22.21 -38.97 7.62
CA GLY A 1151 -21.31 -39.93 8.26
C GLY A 1151 -22.03 -41.03 9.06
N PRO A 1152 -21.29 -41.99 9.64
CA PRO A 1152 -21.85 -43.05 10.48
C PRO A 1152 -22.35 -42.52 11.83
N GLU A 1153 -23.09 -43.35 12.56
CA GLU A 1153 -23.64 -42.99 13.88
C GLU A 1153 -22.57 -42.87 14.98
N GLY A 1154 -22.69 -41.86 15.86
CA GLY A 1154 -21.93 -41.81 17.11
C GLY A 1154 -20.45 -41.40 16.97
N LYS A 1155 -19.55 -42.08 17.70
CA LYS A 1155 -18.13 -41.67 17.84
C LYS A 1155 -17.32 -41.77 16.53
N ASP A 1156 -17.81 -42.55 15.56
CA ASP A 1156 -17.12 -42.78 14.29
C ASP A 1156 -17.24 -41.59 13.32
N LEU A 1157 -18.18 -40.67 13.56
CA LEU A 1157 -18.36 -39.43 12.80
C LEU A 1157 -17.07 -38.59 12.74
N ARG A 1158 -16.26 -38.61 13.81
CA ARG A 1158 -15.00 -37.86 13.87
C ARG A 1158 -13.95 -38.38 12.88
N PHE A 1159 -14.06 -39.64 12.47
CA PHE A 1159 -13.11 -40.30 11.58
C PHE A 1159 -13.60 -40.36 10.15
N ALA A 1160 -14.90 -40.63 9.92
CA ALA A 1160 -15.49 -40.72 8.59
C ALA A 1160 -16.66 -39.73 8.44
N ASN A 1161 -16.37 -38.52 7.95
CA ASN A 1161 -17.40 -37.53 7.62
C ASN A 1161 -17.17 -36.92 6.23
N LEU A 1162 -18.27 -36.54 5.59
CA LEU A 1162 -18.29 -35.74 4.38
C LEU A 1162 -19.05 -34.46 4.65
N ARG A 1163 -18.35 -33.32 4.59
CA ARG A 1163 -18.98 -32.00 4.65
C ARG A 1163 -19.77 -31.74 3.37
N ILE A 1164 -21.08 -31.56 3.51
CA ILE A 1164 -22.02 -31.20 2.45
C ILE A 1164 -22.28 -29.69 2.55
N ASP A 1165 -21.82 -28.95 1.55
CA ASP A 1165 -22.06 -27.52 1.37
C ASP A 1165 -22.56 -27.24 -0.06
N ILE A 1166 -23.03 -26.02 -0.32
CA ILE A 1166 -23.55 -25.60 -1.64
C ILE A 1166 -22.52 -25.84 -2.75
N ARG A 1167 -21.23 -25.68 -2.46
CA ARG A 1167 -20.13 -25.92 -3.42
C ARG A 1167 -20.03 -27.40 -3.82
N LEU A 1168 -20.12 -28.33 -2.87
CA LEU A 1168 -20.19 -29.75 -3.16
C LEU A 1168 -21.44 -30.12 -3.95
N LEU A 1169 -22.61 -29.59 -3.56
CA LEU A 1169 -23.86 -29.91 -4.24
C LEU A 1169 -23.88 -29.41 -5.68
N ASN A 1170 -23.31 -28.24 -5.97
CA ASN A 1170 -23.14 -27.76 -7.34
C ASN A 1170 -22.26 -28.71 -8.19
N LEU A 1171 -21.21 -29.29 -7.61
CA LEU A 1171 -20.38 -30.30 -8.28
C LEU A 1171 -21.17 -31.58 -8.57
N LEU A 1172 -21.98 -32.04 -7.60
CA LEU A 1172 -22.77 -33.26 -7.70
C LEU A 1172 -23.95 -33.14 -8.68
N LEU A 1173 -24.55 -31.96 -8.80
CA LEU A 1173 -25.70 -31.68 -9.67
C LEU A 1173 -25.30 -31.33 -11.11
N ALA A 1174 -24.02 -31.16 -11.41
CA ALA A 1174 -23.54 -30.81 -12.74
C ALA A 1174 -23.93 -31.88 -13.79
N PRO A 1175 -24.50 -31.48 -14.95
CA PRO A 1175 -25.03 -32.43 -15.94
C PRO A 1175 -23.96 -33.28 -16.63
N TYR A 1176 -22.73 -32.75 -16.75
CA TYR A 1176 -21.57 -33.46 -17.29
C TYR A 1176 -20.66 -33.85 -16.12
N GLY A 1177 -20.77 -35.10 -15.66
CA GLY A 1177 -19.86 -35.62 -14.65
C GLY A 1177 -18.41 -35.44 -15.09
N GLY A 1178 -17.71 -34.46 -14.53
CA GLY A 1178 -16.26 -34.32 -14.61
C GLY A 1178 -15.65 -33.22 -15.51
N THR A 1179 -16.34 -32.16 -15.92
CA THR A 1179 -15.64 -31.03 -16.61
C THR A 1179 -15.37 -29.81 -15.73
N THR A 1180 -16.06 -29.67 -14.60
CA THR A 1180 -15.73 -28.68 -13.56
C THR A 1180 -14.93 -29.35 -12.45
N ASP A 1181 -13.62 -29.47 -12.66
CA ASP A 1181 -12.71 -30.01 -11.64
C ASP A 1181 -12.66 -29.01 -10.46
N ASP A 1182 -13.45 -29.28 -9.41
CA ASP A 1182 -13.21 -28.72 -8.08
C ASP A 1182 -12.31 -29.71 -7.31
N PRO A 1183 -10.98 -29.47 -7.25
CA PRO A 1183 -10.04 -30.45 -6.70
C PRO A 1183 -10.23 -30.66 -5.20
N GLU A 1184 -10.75 -29.66 -4.49
CA GLU A 1184 -10.99 -29.71 -3.07
C GLU A 1184 -12.21 -30.58 -2.77
N CYS A 1185 -13.35 -30.29 -3.40
CA CYS A 1185 -14.56 -31.11 -3.28
C CYS A 1185 -14.30 -32.58 -3.65
N THR A 1186 -13.58 -32.78 -4.75
CA THR A 1186 -13.17 -34.11 -5.22
C THR A 1186 -12.33 -34.84 -4.18
N ARG A 1187 -11.35 -34.15 -3.57
CA ARG A 1187 -10.52 -34.71 -2.49
C ARG A 1187 -11.34 -35.06 -1.25
N ARG A 1188 -12.33 -34.24 -0.88
CA ARG A 1188 -13.25 -34.52 0.25
C ARG A 1188 -14.03 -35.81 0.03
N ILE A 1189 -14.60 -35.99 -1.17
CA ILE A 1189 -15.33 -37.21 -1.55
C ILE A 1189 -14.41 -38.44 -1.49
N TYR A 1190 -13.23 -38.39 -2.12
CA TYR A 1190 -12.30 -39.55 -2.10
C TYR A 1190 -11.79 -39.88 -0.70
N ARG A 1191 -11.47 -38.87 0.13
CA ARG A 1191 -11.07 -39.08 1.53
C ARG A 1191 -12.18 -39.75 2.33
N PHE A 1192 -13.43 -39.31 2.17
CA PHE A 1192 -14.58 -39.93 2.82
C PHE A 1192 -14.76 -41.38 2.37
N ASN A 1193 -14.71 -41.64 1.07
CA ASN A 1193 -14.77 -42.97 0.48
C ASN A 1193 -13.68 -43.90 1.02
N ASP A 1194 -12.41 -43.47 1.05
CA ASP A 1194 -11.29 -44.29 1.51
C ASP A 1194 -11.38 -44.57 3.01
N THR A 1195 -11.81 -43.58 3.80
CA THR A 1195 -11.94 -43.75 5.25
C THR A 1195 -13.07 -44.70 5.60
N LEU A 1196 -14.21 -44.61 4.91
CA LEU A 1196 -15.28 -45.60 5.03
C LEU A 1196 -14.82 -46.99 4.56
N ALA A 1197 -14.09 -47.08 3.45
CA ALA A 1197 -13.60 -48.36 2.93
C ALA A 1197 -12.70 -49.10 3.93
N ASN A 1198 -11.94 -48.38 4.75
CA ASN A 1198 -11.10 -48.94 5.81
C ASN A 1198 -11.88 -49.38 7.05
N GLN A 1199 -13.06 -48.80 7.31
CA GLN A 1199 -13.89 -49.12 8.47
C GLN A 1199 -14.91 -50.23 8.19
N VAL A 1200 -15.33 -50.38 6.93
CA VAL A 1200 -16.33 -51.38 6.53
C VAL A 1200 -15.71 -52.77 6.49
N GLN A 1201 -16.16 -53.63 7.41
CA GLN A 1201 -15.83 -55.06 7.36
C GLN A 1201 -16.39 -55.67 6.07
N PRO A 1202 -15.60 -56.48 5.33
CA PRO A 1202 -16.09 -57.15 4.14
C PRO A 1202 -17.24 -58.10 4.51
N ASP A 1203 -18.35 -58.04 3.77
CA ASP A 1203 -19.46 -58.99 3.91
C ASP A 1203 -18.91 -60.43 3.91
N GLY A 1204 -19.23 -61.21 4.95
CA GLY A 1204 -18.75 -62.57 5.17
C GLY A 1204 -19.35 -63.63 4.23
N GLY A 1205 -19.81 -63.24 3.04
CA GLY A 1205 -20.36 -64.15 2.04
C GLY A 1205 -19.27 -64.91 1.28
N ASP A 1206 -19.57 -66.16 0.90
CA ASP A 1206 -18.64 -67.02 0.15
C ASP A 1206 -18.27 -66.48 -1.23
N PHE A 1207 -19.11 -65.60 -1.80
CA PHE A 1207 -18.91 -64.99 -3.12
C PHE A 1207 -18.93 -63.47 -3.04
N ARG A 1208 -18.06 -62.82 -3.82
CA ARG A 1208 -17.96 -61.37 -3.91
C ARG A 1208 -17.84 -60.91 -5.35
N THR A 1209 -18.70 -59.99 -5.76
CA THR A 1209 -18.58 -59.34 -7.08
C THR A 1209 -17.65 -58.13 -6.96
N VAL A 1210 -16.58 -58.12 -7.75
CA VAL A 1210 -15.61 -57.04 -7.85
C VAL A 1210 -15.80 -56.35 -9.20
N SER A 1211 -16.13 -55.05 -9.18
CA SER A 1211 -16.20 -54.21 -10.37
C SER A 1211 -14.85 -53.52 -10.56
N MET A 1212 -14.25 -53.63 -11.75
CA MET A 1212 -13.07 -52.87 -12.15
C MET A 1212 -13.45 -51.93 -13.30
N VAL A 1213 -13.05 -50.66 -13.22
CA VAL A 1213 -13.38 -49.65 -14.24
C VAL A 1213 -12.14 -48.91 -14.75
N GLU A 1214 -12.08 -48.69 -16.06
CA GLU A 1214 -11.05 -47.87 -16.72
C GLU A 1214 -11.47 -46.40 -16.77
N GLY A 1215 -11.31 -45.70 -15.64
CA GLY A 1215 -11.39 -44.25 -15.53
C GLY A 1215 -12.70 -43.66 -16.07
N ARG A 1216 -12.65 -42.44 -16.61
CA ARG A 1216 -13.83 -41.78 -17.21
C ARG A 1216 -14.27 -42.38 -18.56
N LEU A 1217 -13.60 -43.43 -19.08
CA LEU A 1217 -13.93 -44.06 -20.37
C LEU A 1217 -15.07 -45.10 -20.26
N GLY A 1218 -15.52 -45.43 -19.04
CA GLY A 1218 -16.76 -46.17 -18.81
C GLY A 1218 -16.72 -47.66 -19.19
N ARG A 1219 -15.53 -48.25 -19.34
CA ARG A 1219 -15.37 -49.70 -19.50
C ARG A 1219 -15.37 -50.36 -18.13
N GLU A 1220 -16.42 -51.11 -17.81
CA GLU A 1220 -16.56 -51.89 -16.58
C GLU A 1220 -16.35 -53.38 -16.88
N VAL A 1221 -15.55 -54.01 -16.03
CA VAL A 1221 -15.41 -55.47 -15.97
C VAL A 1221 -15.89 -55.91 -14.59
N ARG A 1222 -16.88 -56.79 -14.54
CA ARG A 1222 -17.34 -57.40 -13.28
C ARG A 1222 -16.81 -58.81 -13.18
N ILE A 1223 -16.21 -59.12 -12.04
CA ILE A 1223 -15.60 -60.40 -11.75
C ILE A 1223 -16.24 -60.97 -10.49
N ARG A 1224 -16.79 -62.18 -10.57
CA ARG A 1224 -17.26 -62.89 -9.39
C ARG A 1224 -16.10 -63.68 -8.77
N VAL A 1225 -15.79 -63.41 -7.50
CA VAL A 1225 -14.70 -64.02 -6.74
C VAL A 1225 -15.30 -64.95 -5.68
N ASP A 1226 -14.93 -66.23 -5.69
CA ASP A 1226 -15.21 -67.16 -4.58
C ASP A 1226 -14.10 -66.99 -3.52
N LEU A 1227 -14.45 -66.39 -2.39
CA LEU A 1227 -13.52 -66.07 -1.30
C LEU A 1227 -13.09 -67.33 -0.52
N ARG A 1228 -13.90 -68.40 -0.52
CA ARG A 1228 -13.56 -69.69 0.11
C ARG A 1228 -12.55 -70.47 -0.73
N LYS A 1229 -12.76 -70.53 -2.05
CA LYS A 1229 -11.90 -71.30 -2.98
C LYS A 1229 -10.74 -70.49 -3.56
N ARG A 1230 -10.68 -69.17 -3.29
CA ARG A 1230 -9.66 -68.24 -3.83
C ARG A 1230 -9.57 -68.28 -5.36
N ARG A 1231 -10.70 -68.39 -6.06
CA ARG A 1231 -10.76 -68.48 -7.52
C ARG A 1231 -11.76 -67.48 -8.11
N TYR A 1232 -11.52 -67.08 -9.36
CA TYR A 1232 -12.45 -66.29 -10.16
C TYR A 1232 -13.45 -67.23 -10.83
N ASP A 1233 -14.74 -67.08 -10.55
CA ASP A 1233 -15.78 -68.03 -10.97
C ASP A 1233 -16.46 -67.61 -12.28
N ASP A 1234 -16.60 -66.31 -12.57
CA ASP A 1234 -17.27 -65.83 -13.79
C ASP A 1234 -16.89 -64.37 -14.15
N LEU A 1235 -16.97 -64.02 -15.45
CA LEU A 1235 -16.56 -62.73 -16.01
C LEU A 1235 -17.70 -62.18 -16.87
N ASP A 1236 -18.39 -61.16 -16.36
CA ASP A 1236 -19.57 -60.58 -17.00
C ASP A 1236 -19.11 -59.47 -17.96
N SER A 1237 -18.89 -59.82 -19.24
CA SER A 1237 -18.42 -58.91 -20.29
C SER A 1237 -19.55 -58.52 -21.24
N ASP A 1238 -20.42 -57.60 -20.82
CA ASP A 1238 -21.62 -57.23 -21.60
C ASP A 1238 -21.36 -56.18 -22.72
N ARG A 1239 -20.10 -56.03 -23.18
CA ARG A 1239 -19.75 -55.27 -24.40
C ARG A 1239 -18.55 -55.90 -25.11
N ARG A 1240 -18.80 -56.64 -26.20
CA ARG A 1240 -17.83 -56.91 -27.26
C ARG A 1240 -17.64 -55.67 -28.14
#